data_AF-A0A0W1KW95-F1
#
_entry.id   AF-A0A0W1KW95-F1
#
_cell.length_a   1.000
_cell.length_b   1.000
_cell.length_c   1.000
_cell.angle_alpha   90.00
_cell.angle_beta   90.00
_cell.angle_gamma   90.00
#
_symmetry.space_group_name_H-M   'P 1'
#
loop_
_entity.id
_entity.type
_entity.pdbx_description
1 polymer ?
#
loop_
_entity_poly.entity_id
_entity_poly.type
_entity_poly.pdbx_seq_one_letter_code
_entity_poly.pdbx_strand_id
1 'polypeptide(L)'
;MNELSQLFYLHGIGYEFTKYTGEQIFFSEDTRKRALQCCGINTHDHNKIAQLNYKLDILPWMQLLPNVSLVEQTDCYLKVKIDDRQLGQTASVSVAQLGIQCEFTDLTNLTVTGEYHFNGARYIEIALPLPVMPAGYYQASINVGEHHSTTEIWSVPERVFQVEDTKKTGLSIQLYTLKNNERLGIGDFSDLLTLVDLCSEHNMDYILLNPLHLLFCDMPERASPYSPNSRALLNPLYISIGLCEDSKNNAEIAKIMQSNEATLLLNNSEQFINYEDVSCVKHKLFKALYNHFELTASKPRRDAFNAFCDKHQPTLQTLESKNPLFDYYLQWQAHLQLGLCQARCVQGGMKIGLINDLAVGCAGDGVEFKTQRSLFADNASVGAPPDPWAEGGQNWGLPALNPQSLAHDNYSFYRSLIRENMQNVGGLRIDHVMAIRRLWWCFENNDQQDGCYIYYPFEHLLAILKIESHINQSIVIGEDLGIVPPEVKHALSCSGIFSNSLFYFEKQNDGDFLPVHKLPAQCLLMIANHDVPPFTGWWQHDDIAIKLKYQLIDNVQSTQLTDQRADEQIRLLRFINATAGLKLTIHSDAKSVYGALSQCLAGSDSRLFALQIDDLDEQQYPVNIPGTDKEYPNWRRVLTHTCEEIFANNATLLAAIDSIRKG
;
A
#
# COMPACT_ATOMS: atom_id res chain seq x y z
N MET A 1 26.14 -12.22 26.00
CA MET A 1 24.95 -11.36 25.93
C MET A 1 23.98 -11.82 27.01
N ASN A 2 23.34 -10.94 27.79
CA ASN A 2 22.29 -11.36 28.74
C ASN A 2 21.14 -12.00 27.94
N GLU A 3 20.50 -13.05 28.46
CA GLU A 3 19.45 -13.82 27.78
C GLU A 3 18.31 -12.91 27.27
N LEU A 4 17.93 -11.89 28.05
CA LEU A 4 16.90 -10.92 27.66
C LEU A 4 17.36 -10.03 26.48
N SER A 5 18.65 -9.64 26.46
CA SER A 5 19.20 -8.85 25.35
C SER A 5 19.24 -9.63 24.04
N GLN A 6 19.54 -10.93 24.12
CA GLN A 6 19.45 -11.84 22.97
C GLN A 6 17.99 -11.95 22.49
N LEU A 7 17.04 -12.05 23.42
CA LEU A 7 15.63 -12.16 23.07
C LEU A 7 15.10 -10.91 22.37
N PHE A 8 15.52 -9.71 22.80
CA PHE A 8 15.18 -8.47 22.10
C PHE A 8 15.62 -8.52 20.63
N TYR A 9 16.85 -8.95 20.37
CA TYR A 9 17.36 -9.07 19.00
C TYR A 9 16.56 -10.09 18.18
N LEU A 10 16.32 -11.28 18.72
CA LEU A 10 15.58 -12.35 18.04
C LEU A 10 14.11 -12.00 17.77
N HIS A 11 13.51 -11.12 18.58
CA HIS A 11 12.15 -10.60 18.37
C HIS A 11 12.11 -9.32 17.51
N GLY A 12 13.26 -8.80 17.08
CA GLY A 12 13.34 -7.57 16.30
C GLY A 12 13.00 -6.31 17.11
N ILE A 13 13.16 -6.32 18.43
CA ILE A 13 12.95 -5.12 19.26
C ILE A 13 14.12 -4.15 19.06
N GLY A 14 13.84 -2.98 18.52
CA GLY A 14 14.81 -1.94 18.25
C GLY A 14 15.66 -1.60 19.47
N TYR A 15 16.92 -1.24 19.22
CA TYR A 15 17.84 -0.75 20.25
C TYR A 15 17.91 0.78 20.26
N GLU A 16 17.79 1.39 19.10
CA GLU A 16 17.98 2.81 18.89
C GLU A 16 17.23 3.30 17.65
N PHE A 17 17.14 4.61 17.49
CA PHE A 17 16.76 5.26 16.25
C PHE A 17 17.42 6.64 16.09
N THR A 18 17.44 7.15 14.87
CA THR A 18 17.91 8.50 14.56
C THR A 18 16.70 9.41 14.38
N LYS A 19 16.62 10.50 15.15
CA LYS A 19 15.61 11.55 14.99
C LYS A 19 15.82 12.32 13.68
N TYR A 20 14.81 13.09 13.29
CA TYR A 20 14.92 14.01 12.14
C TYR A 20 16.03 15.06 12.30
N THR A 21 16.44 15.35 13.53
CA THR A 21 17.55 16.24 13.86
C THR A 21 18.93 15.61 13.63
N GLY A 22 19.00 14.32 13.32
CA GLY A 22 20.25 13.55 13.25
C GLY A 22 20.74 13.03 14.61
N GLU A 23 20.07 13.37 15.71
CA GLU A 23 20.37 12.84 17.04
C GLU A 23 20.03 11.35 17.14
N GLN A 24 20.95 10.55 17.67
CA GLN A 24 20.76 9.13 17.94
C GLN A 24 20.17 8.93 19.34
N ILE A 25 19.07 8.19 19.43
CA ILE A 25 18.33 7.92 20.66
C ILE A 25 18.32 6.42 20.92
N PHE A 26 18.65 6.04 22.15
CA PHE A 26 18.65 4.65 22.60
C PHE A 26 17.39 4.38 23.42
N PHE A 27 16.69 3.29 23.13
CA PHE A 27 15.52 2.90 23.90
C PHE A 27 15.93 2.37 25.27
N SER A 28 15.18 2.76 26.30
CA SER A 28 15.38 2.22 27.65
C SER A 28 15.11 0.71 27.69
N GLU A 29 15.70 0.00 28.65
CA GLU A 29 15.40 -1.42 28.82
C GLU A 29 13.90 -1.65 29.11
N ASP A 30 13.25 -0.74 29.84
CA ASP A 30 11.84 -0.83 30.19
C ASP A 30 10.93 -0.66 28.96
N THR A 31 11.22 0.30 28.07
CA THR A 31 10.55 0.44 26.77
C THR A 31 10.64 -0.85 25.97
N ARG A 32 11.84 -1.45 25.90
CA ARG A 32 12.06 -2.69 25.14
C ARG A 32 11.38 -3.89 25.78
N LYS A 33 11.35 -3.98 27.11
CA LYS A 33 10.57 -5.00 27.85
C LYS A 33 9.08 -4.85 27.56
N ARG A 34 8.56 -3.62 27.57
CA ARG A 34 7.15 -3.35 27.29
C ARG A 34 6.77 -3.80 25.88
N ALA A 35 7.63 -3.55 24.89
CA ALA A 35 7.43 -4.06 23.53
C ALA A 35 7.37 -5.60 23.46
N LEU A 36 8.25 -6.33 24.17
CA LEU A 36 8.15 -7.79 24.27
C LEU A 36 6.85 -8.25 24.94
N GLN A 37 6.38 -7.52 25.96
CA GLN A 37 5.11 -7.82 26.62
C GLN A 37 3.91 -7.63 25.68
N CYS A 38 3.95 -6.66 24.77
CA CYS A 38 2.99 -6.53 23.67
C CYS A 38 3.00 -7.74 22.72
N CYS A 39 4.11 -8.49 22.64
CA CYS A 39 4.18 -9.78 21.95
C CYS A 39 3.69 -10.97 22.80
N GLY A 40 3.13 -10.73 24.00
CA GLY A 40 2.65 -11.77 24.92
C GLY A 40 3.74 -12.44 25.75
N ILE A 41 4.92 -11.83 25.87
CA ILE A 41 6.09 -12.42 26.55
C ILE A 41 6.22 -11.89 27.97
N ASN A 42 6.28 -12.79 28.96
CA ASN A 42 6.61 -12.43 30.33
C ASN A 42 8.13 -12.23 30.48
N THR A 43 8.56 -10.97 30.60
CA THR A 43 9.97 -10.57 30.71
C THR A 43 10.62 -10.91 32.05
N HIS A 44 9.87 -11.44 33.02
CA HIS A 44 10.40 -11.89 34.32
C HIS A 44 10.60 -13.42 34.40
N ASP A 45 10.14 -14.17 33.39
CA ASP A 45 10.30 -15.62 33.35
C ASP A 45 11.55 -16.00 32.57
N HIS A 46 12.68 -16.11 33.28
CA HIS A 46 13.98 -16.49 32.71
C HIS A 46 13.95 -17.85 32.00
N ASN A 47 13.20 -18.83 32.52
CA ASN A 47 13.10 -20.14 31.88
C ASN A 47 12.39 -20.03 30.53
N LYS A 48 11.33 -19.22 30.44
CA LYS A 48 10.63 -18.98 29.18
C LYS A 48 11.50 -18.22 28.18
N ILE A 49 12.27 -17.23 28.64
CA ILE A 49 13.23 -16.49 27.81
C ILE A 49 14.28 -17.44 27.22
N ALA A 50 14.91 -18.29 28.05
CA ALA A 50 15.89 -19.27 27.59
C ALA A 50 15.29 -20.26 26.57
N GLN A 51 14.06 -20.72 26.78
CA GLN A 51 13.35 -21.58 25.82
C GLN A 51 13.09 -20.87 24.48
N LEU A 52 12.70 -19.59 24.50
CA LEU A 52 12.48 -18.80 23.29
C LEU A 52 13.78 -18.54 22.53
N ASN A 53 14.87 -18.22 23.24
CA ASN A 53 16.20 -18.09 22.64
C ASN A 53 16.62 -19.39 21.95
N TYR A 54 16.45 -20.54 22.62
CA TYR A 54 16.73 -21.84 22.00
C TYR A 54 15.89 -22.08 20.74
N LYS A 55 14.58 -21.79 20.79
CA LYS A 55 13.66 -22.00 19.67
C LYS A 55 14.00 -21.13 18.46
N LEU A 56 14.43 -19.89 18.68
CA LEU A 56 14.66 -18.90 17.63
C LEU A 56 16.09 -18.92 17.08
N ASP A 57 17.07 -19.30 17.89
CA ASP A 57 18.50 -19.28 17.50
C ASP A 57 19.04 -20.67 17.17
N ILE A 58 18.78 -21.68 18.02
CA ILE A 58 19.44 -22.99 17.93
C ILE A 58 18.61 -24.00 17.13
N LEU A 59 17.34 -24.15 17.47
CA LEU A 59 16.44 -25.13 16.85
C LEU A 59 16.42 -25.06 15.30
N PRO A 60 16.45 -23.86 14.65
CA PRO A 60 16.46 -23.76 13.20
C PRO A 60 17.69 -24.36 12.52
N TRP A 61 18.78 -24.64 13.25
CA TRP A 61 19.98 -25.32 12.73
C TRP A 61 19.92 -26.84 12.86
N MET A 62 19.01 -27.35 13.69
CA MET A 62 18.79 -28.77 13.90
C MET A 62 17.69 -29.35 13.00
N GLN A 63 17.02 -28.50 12.21
CA GLN A 63 16.01 -28.89 11.23
C GLN A 63 16.63 -28.85 9.83
N LEU A 64 16.35 -29.87 9.00
CA LEU A 64 16.85 -29.93 7.62
C LEU A 64 16.51 -28.66 6.82
N LEU A 65 15.26 -28.22 6.96
CA LEU A 65 14.71 -27.08 6.26
C LEU A 65 13.77 -26.29 7.18
N PRO A 66 13.65 -24.97 6.98
CA PRO A 66 12.52 -24.21 7.49
C PRO A 66 11.21 -24.60 6.79
N ASN A 67 10.07 -24.19 7.34
CA ASN A 67 8.76 -24.35 6.67
C ASN A 67 8.69 -23.64 5.31
N VAL A 68 9.44 -22.55 5.16
CA VAL A 68 9.54 -21.75 3.94
C VAL A 68 11.00 -21.60 3.56
N SER A 69 11.35 -21.98 2.33
CA SER A 69 12.70 -21.86 1.78
C SER A 69 12.70 -20.87 0.61
N LEU A 70 13.41 -19.75 0.77
CA LEU A 70 13.59 -18.78 -0.31
C LEU A 70 14.65 -19.29 -1.29
N VAL A 71 14.29 -19.37 -2.57
CA VAL A 71 15.17 -19.78 -3.67
C VAL A 71 15.18 -18.67 -4.72
N GLU A 72 16.25 -17.89 -4.75
CA GLU A 72 16.46 -16.83 -5.74
C GLU A 72 16.62 -17.42 -7.14
N GLN A 73 15.94 -16.86 -8.14
CA GLN A 73 15.99 -17.35 -9.53
C GLN A 73 17.37 -17.20 -10.20
N THR A 74 18.23 -16.30 -9.70
CA THR A 74 19.57 -16.06 -10.27
C THR A 74 20.52 -17.23 -10.03
N ASP A 75 20.48 -17.82 -8.83
CA ASP A 75 21.43 -18.82 -8.38
C ASP A 75 20.78 -20.20 -8.13
N CYS A 76 19.46 -20.23 -7.89
CA CYS A 76 18.61 -21.43 -7.79
C CYS A 76 19.13 -22.50 -6.81
N TYR A 77 19.47 -22.11 -5.59
CA TYR A 77 19.90 -23.05 -4.54
C TYR A 77 18.84 -23.26 -3.46
N LEU A 78 18.56 -24.51 -3.11
CA LEU A 78 17.89 -24.87 -1.87
C LEU A 78 18.92 -25.03 -0.76
N LYS A 79 18.82 -24.20 0.28
CA LYS A 79 19.69 -24.24 1.45
C LYS A 79 19.20 -25.29 2.44
N VAL A 80 20.02 -26.28 2.75
CA VAL A 80 19.69 -27.41 3.63
C VAL A 80 20.67 -27.45 4.79
N LYS A 81 20.17 -27.63 6.01
CA LYS A 81 21.01 -27.69 7.20
C LYS A 81 21.19 -29.14 7.65
N ILE A 82 22.44 -29.55 7.81
CA ILE A 82 22.79 -30.91 8.23
C ILE A 82 23.84 -30.87 9.34
N ASP A 83 23.94 -31.96 10.08
CA ASP A 83 25.13 -32.22 10.88
C ASP A 83 26.30 -32.54 9.94
N ASP A 84 27.48 -31.97 10.16
CA ASP A 84 28.62 -32.13 9.23
C ASP A 84 29.07 -33.60 9.05
N ARG A 85 28.76 -34.47 10.02
CA ARG A 85 28.97 -35.92 9.94
C ARG A 85 28.10 -36.60 8.87
N GLN A 86 27.07 -35.90 8.37
CA GLN A 86 26.17 -36.39 7.32
C GLN A 86 26.65 -36.04 5.90
N LEU A 87 27.79 -35.37 5.72
CA LEU A 87 28.31 -34.97 4.40
C LEU A 87 28.50 -36.16 3.42
N GLY A 88 28.74 -37.37 3.93
CA GLY A 88 28.84 -38.59 3.12
C GLY A 88 27.51 -39.26 2.75
N GLN A 89 26.37 -38.68 3.14
CA GLN A 89 25.03 -39.20 2.81
C GLN A 89 24.59 -38.71 1.43
N THR A 90 23.57 -39.37 0.87
CA THR A 90 22.88 -38.89 -0.34
C THR A 90 21.74 -37.95 0.02
N ALA A 91 21.43 -36.98 -0.84
CA ALA A 91 20.23 -36.17 -0.74
C ALA A 91 19.36 -36.28 -2.00
N SER A 92 18.04 -36.15 -1.85
CA SER A 92 17.10 -36.06 -2.97
C SER A 92 16.10 -34.94 -2.73
N VAL A 93 15.82 -34.12 -3.74
CA VAL A 93 14.80 -33.06 -3.70
C VAL A 93 13.75 -33.33 -4.76
N SER A 94 12.47 -33.21 -4.40
CA SER A 94 11.34 -33.38 -5.32
C SER A 94 10.37 -32.19 -5.22
N VAL A 95 10.05 -31.57 -6.35
CA VAL A 95 9.02 -30.54 -6.50
C VAL A 95 7.99 -31.05 -7.50
N ALA A 96 6.95 -31.71 -6.99
CA ALA A 96 6.01 -32.47 -7.82
C ALA A 96 5.24 -31.58 -8.81
N GLN A 97 4.85 -30.37 -8.40
CA GLN A 97 4.13 -29.40 -9.23
C GLN A 97 4.89 -29.01 -10.50
N LEU A 98 6.23 -29.09 -10.47
CA LEU A 98 7.10 -28.73 -11.59
C LEU A 98 7.76 -29.95 -12.25
N GLY A 99 7.48 -31.17 -11.76
CA GLY A 99 8.13 -32.39 -12.23
C GLY A 99 9.65 -32.43 -11.97
N ILE A 100 10.15 -31.64 -11.00
CA ILE A 100 11.57 -31.58 -10.68
C ILE A 100 11.92 -32.71 -9.71
N GLN A 101 12.95 -33.48 -10.05
CA GLN A 101 13.61 -34.43 -9.16
C GLN A 101 15.13 -34.27 -9.30
N CYS A 102 15.81 -34.06 -8.17
CA CYS A 102 17.26 -33.91 -8.10
C CYS A 102 17.82 -34.92 -7.10
N GLU A 103 18.92 -35.58 -7.45
CA GLU A 103 19.64 -36.49 -6.58
C GLU A 103 21.11 -36.04 -6.45
N PHE A 104 21.62 -36.11 -5.22
CA PHE A 104 22.98 -35.74 -4.85
C PHE A 104 23.62 -36.92 -4.15
N THR A 105 24.62 -37.54 -4.78
CA THR A 105 25.25 -38.76 -4.27
C THR A 105 26.37 -38.52 -3.27
N ASP A 106 26.87 -37.27 -3.20
CA ASP A 106 27.93 -36.83 -2.30
C ASP A 106 27.75 -35.34 -2.00
N LEU A 107 27.65 -34.98 -0.71
CA LEU A 107 27.42 -33.60 -0.27
C LEU A 107 28.74 -32.87 0.07
N THR A 108 29.88 -33.56 0.07
CA THR A 108 31.19 -32.99 0.47
C THR A 108 31.67 -31.86 -0.43
N ASN A 109 31.27 -31.85 -1.70
CA ASN A 109 31.69 -30.86 -2.69
C ASN A 109 30.70 -29.69 -2.84
N LEU A 110 29.63 -29.66 -2.05
CA LEU A 110 28.65 -28.58 -2.10
C LEU A 110 29.13 -27.34 -1.35
N THR A 111 28.61 -26.18 -1.76
CA THR A 111 28.97 -24.91 -1.12
C THR A 111 28.32 -24.83 0.26
N VAL A 112 29.15 -24.60 1.28
CA VAL A 112 28.69 -24.29 2.64
C VAL A 112 28.40 -22.79 2.73
N THR A 113 27.15 -22.43 3.05
CA THR A 113 26.67 -21.04 3.12
C THR A 113 26.52 -20.53 4.56
N GLY A 114 26.64 -21.41 5.55
CA GLY A 114 26.58 -21.04 6.96
C GLY A 114 27.00 -22.20 7.86
N GLU A 115 27.33 -21.88 9.11
CA GLU A 115 27.66 -22.88 10.13
C GLU A 115 27.21 -22.45 11.53
N TYR A 116 26.95 -23.43 12.38
CA TYR A 116 26.56 -23.24 13.77
C TYR A 116 27.13 -24.35 14.65
N HIS A 117 27.64 -24.00 15.83
CA HIS A 117 28.23 -24.96 16.77
C HIS A 117 27.37 -25.05 18.02
N PHE A 118 26.91 -26.25 18.36
CA PHE A 118 26.09 -26.48 19.55
C PHE A 118 26.36 -27.86 20.16
N ASN A 119 26.57 -27.91 21.48
CA ASN A 119 26.81 -29.16 22.23
C ASN A 119 27.88 -30.09 21.62
N GLY A 120 28.93 -29.52 21.02
CA GLY A 120 30.03 -30.28 20.41
C GLY A 120 29.72 -30.87 19.03
N ALA A 121 28.54 -30.59 18.46
CA ALA A 121 28.22 -30.85 17.06
C ALA A 121 28.38 -29.58 16.22
N ARG A 122 28.79 -29.75 14.96
CA ARG A 122 28.85 -28.68 13.96
C ARG A 122 27.73 -28.91 12.94
N TYR A 123 26.82 -27.95 12.87
CA TYR A 123 25.77 -27.90 11.87
C TYR A 123 26.23 -26.98 10.74
N ILE A 124 25.99 -27.38 9.50
CA ILE A 124 26.34 -26.62 8.31
C ILE A 124 25.10 -26.45 7.43
N GLU A 125 25.00 -25.29 6.79
CA GLU A 125 24.03 -25.03 5.72
C GLU A 125 24.72 -25.26 4.38
N ILE A 126 24.21 -26.19 3.57
CA ILE A 126 24.72 -26.52 2.25
C ILE A 126 23.73 -26.07 1.16
N ALA A 127 24.27 -25.59 0.05
CA ALA A 127 23.49 -25.15 -1.11
C ALA A 127 23.30 -26.29 -2.12
N LEU A 128 22.07 -26.82 -2.24
CA LEU A 128 21.70 -27.80 -3.27
C LEU A 128 21.23 -27.09 -4.54
N PRO A 129 21.91 -27.24 -5.69
CA PRO A 129 21.48 -26.63 -6.94
C PRO A 129 20.16 -27.26 -7.42
N LEU A 130 19.20 -26.40 -7.74
CA LEU A 130 17.94 -26.77 -8.37
C LEU A 130 17.86 -26.20 -9.80
N PRO A 131 17.05 -26.78 -10.69
CA PRO A 131 16.67 -26.14 -11.94
C PRO A 131 15.97 -24.80 -11.69
N VAL A 132 16.04 -23.90 -12.68
CA VAL A 132 15.29 -22.64 -12.65
C VAL A 132 13.78 -22.93 -12.56
N MET A 133 13.12 -22.28 -11.61
CA MET A 133 11.68 -22.40 -11.37
C MET A 133 10.98 -21.09 -11.73
N PRO A 134 9.74 -21.12 -12.26
CA PRO A 134 8.95 -19.90 -12.43
C PRO A 134 8.69 -19.22 -11.08
N ALA A 135 8.40 -17.92 -11.09
CA ALA A 135 8.09 -17.19 -9.86
C ALA A 135 6.84 -17.81 -9.21
N GLY A 136 6.91 -18.14 -7.92
CA GLY A 136 5.78 -18.79 -7.26
C GLY A 136 6.14 -19.53 -5.99
N TYR A 137 5.14 -20.26 -5.48
CA TYR A 137 5.20 -21.03 -4.25
C TYR A 137 4.96 -22.50 -4.56
N TYR A 138 5.90 -23.37 -4.18
CA TYR A 138 5.89 -24.79 -4.54
C TYR A 138 6.16 -25.65 -3.32
N GLN A 139 5.44 -26.77 -3.21
CA GLN A 139 5.74 -27.74 -2.16
C GLN A 139 6.91 -28.62 -2.59
N ALA A 140 7.89 -28.76 -1.71
CA ALA A 140 9.06 -29.59 -1.94
C ALA A 140 9.23 -30.60 -0.81
N SER A 141 9.68 -31.79 -1.17
CA SER A 141 10.15 -32.80 -0.23
C SER A 141 11.65 -33.02 -0.40
N ILE A 142 12.33 -33.22 0.72
CA ILE A 142 13.76 -33.53 0.76
C ILE A 142 13.98 -34.81 1.56
N ASN A 143 14.94 -35.61 1.11
CA ASN A 143 15.56 -36.66 1.91
C ASN A 143 17.06 -36.39 2.04
N VAL A 144 17.64 -36.59 3.22
CA VAL A 144 19.09 -36.64 3.46
C VAL A 144 19.40 -37.89 4.27
N GLY A 145 19.99 -38.90 3.62
CA GLY A 145 20.05 -40.25 4.17
C GLY A 145 18.64 -40.76 4.52
N GLU A 146 18.42 -41.13 5.78
CA GLU A 146 17.10 -41.58 6.28
C GLU A 146 16.17 -40.44 6.74
N HIS A 147 16.66 -39.19 6.76
CA HIS A 147 15.87 -38.06 7.26
C HIS A 147 15.02 -37.47 6.14
N HIS A 148 13.71 -37.36 6.39
CA HIS A 148 12.75 -36.73 5.48
C HIS A 148 12.26 -35.39 6.03
N SER A 149 12.08 -34.41 5.16
CA SER A 149 11.45 -33.13 5.50
C SER A 149 10.70 -32.54 4.30
N THR A 150 9.81 -31.59 4.57
CA THR A 150 9.05 -30.85 3.55
C THR A 150 9.16 -29.36 3.79
N THR A 151 9.12 -28.57 2.73
CA THR A 151 9.15 -27.11 2.79
C THR A 151 8.30 -26.52 1.67
N GLU A 152 7.83 -25.28 1.83
CA GLU A 152 7.35 -24.48 0.72
C GLU A 152 8.53 -23.70 0.11
N ILE A 153 8.95 -24.07 -1.10
CA ILE A 153 9.92 -23.31 -1.88
C ILE A 153 9.23 -22.07 -2.44
N TRP A 154 9.82 -20.92 -2.15
CA TRP A 154 9.44 -19.65 -2.76
C TRP A 154 10.49 -19.35 -3.83
N SER A 155 10.10 -19.47 -5.10
CA SER A 155 10.98 -19.09 -6.21
C SER A 155 10.89 -17.58 -6.41
N VAL A 156 11.92 -16.87 -5.95
CA VAL A 156 11.93 -15.41 -5.84
C VAL A 156 12.63 -14.80 -7.05
N PRO A 157 11.95 -13.92 -7.82
CA PRO A 157 12.60 -13.13 -8.86
C PRO A 157 13.58 -12.11 -8.28
N GLU A 158 14.62 -11.72 -9.04
CA GLU A 158 15.57 -10.68 -8.59
C GLU A 158 14.86 -9.35 -8.27
N ARG A 159 13.88 -8.98 -9.11
CA ARG A 159 13.15 -7.71 -9.04
C ARG A 159 11.65 -7.95 -9.14
N VAL A 160 10.86 -7.00 -8.65
CA VAL A 160 9.42 -6.91 -8.95
C VAL A 160 9.21 -6.78 -10.47
N PHE A 161 8.01 -7.10 -10.95
CA PHE A 161 7.64 -6.92 -12.36
C PHE A 161 7.96 -5.50 -12.84
N GLN A 162 8.53 -5.40 -14.04
CA GLN A 162 8.93 -4.15 -14.65
C GLN A 162 8.20 -3.96 -15.96
N VAL A 163 7.82 -2.72 -16.26
CA VAL A 163 7.40 -2.29 -17.59
C VAL A 163 8.60 -1.79 -18.40
N GLU A 164 8.40 -1.54 -19.70
CA GLU A 164 9.43 -0.97 -20.58
C GLU A 164 10.10 0.27 -19.94
N ASP A 165 11.44 0.30 -19.93
CA ASP A 165 12.24 1.37 -19.32
C ASP A 165 12.16 2.68 -20.11
N THR A 166 11.00 3.32 -20.01
CA THR A 166 10.61 4.57 -20.68
C THR A 166 9.90 5.47 -19.69
N LYS A 167 9.95 6.78 -19.92
CA LYS A 167 9.22 7.77 -19.12
C LYS A 167 7.72 7.56 -19.31
N LYS A 168 6.99 7.43 -18.20
CA LYS A 168 5.53 7.25 -18.14
C LYS A 168 4.86 8.43 -17.46
N THR A 169 3.67 8.78 -17.92
CA THR A 169 2.86 9.85 -17.33
C THR A 169 1.54 9.29 -16.85
N GLY A 170 1.05 9.74 -15.71
CA GLY A 170 -0.24 9.30 -15.20
C GLY A 170 -0.99 10.39 -14.46
N LEU A 171 -2.14 9.99 -13.95
CA LEU A 171 -3.02 10.82 -13.15
C LEU A 171 -3.20 10.20 -11.76
N SER A 172 -3.10 10.98 -10.69
CA SER A 172 -3.46 10.57 -9.34
C SER A 172 -4.82 11.15 -8.99
N ILE A 173 -5.71 10.30 -8.47
CA ILE A 173 -7.06 10.67 -8.10
C ILE A 173 -7.44 10.14 -6.73
N GLN A 174 -8.46 10.77 -6.16
CA GLN A 174 -9.29 10.19 -5.11
C GLN A 174 -10.63 9.85 -5.77
N LEU A 175 -10.90 8.56 -6.04
CA LEU A 175 -12.04 8.09 -6.85
C LEU A 175 -13.37 8.61 -6.31
N TYR A 176 -13.55 8.61 -4.99
CA TYR A 176 -14.77 9.09 -4.36
C TYR A 176 -15.08 10.58 -4.67
N THR A 177 -14.07 11.37 -5.04
CA THR A 177 -14.20 12.81 -5.31
C THR A 177 -14.69 13.13 -6.71
N LEU A 178 -14.66 12.17 -7.65
CA LEU A 178 -15.09 12.41 -9.03
C LEU A 178 -16.57 12.86 -9.05
N LYS A 179 -16.90 13.77 -9.96
CA LYS A 179 -18.30 14.11 -10.22
C LYS A 179 -19.01 12.88 -10.77
N ASN A 180 -19.92 12.33 -9.96
CA ASN A 180 -20.64 11.12 -10.31
C ASN A 180 -21.75 11.39 -11.33
N ASN A 181 -21.64 10.75 -12.50
CA ASN A 181 -22.61 10.89 -13.58
C ASN A 181 -24.00 10.34 -13.22
N GLU A 182 -24.06 9.28 -12.39
CA GLU A 182 -25.32 8.73 -11.87
C GLU A 182 -25.96 9.60 -10.76
N ARG A 183 -25.22 10.61 -10.26
CA ARG A 183 -25.62 11.52 -9.17
C ARG A 183 -26.04 10.81 -7.87
N LEU A 184 -25.44 9.65 -7.62
CA LEU A 184 -25.53 8.90 -6.36
C LEU A 184 -24.48 9.34 -5.33
N GLY A 185 -23.96 10.56 -5.45
CA GLY A 185 -23.22 11.29 -4.42
C GLY A 185 -21.76 10.88 -4.19
N ILE A 186 -21.23 9.89 -4.92
CA ILE A 186 -19.84 9.44 -4.81
C ILE A 186 -19.33 8.98 -6.17
N GLY A 187 -18.10 9.35 -6.53
CA GLY A 187 -17.46 8.82 -7.74
C GLY A 187 -17.32 7.30 -7.69
N ASP A 188 -17.66 6.61 -8.77
CA ASP A 188 -17.74 5.15 -8.85
C ASP A 188 -16.99 4.57 -10.07
N PHE A 189 -17.05 3.24 -10.27
CA PHE A 189 -16.30 2.60 -11.36
C PHE A 189 -16.76 3.00 -12.77
N SER A 190 -17.96 3.54 -12.95
CA SER A 190 -18.39 4.09 -14.24
C SER A 190 -17.71 5.44 -14.52
N ASP A 191 -17.57 6.27 -13.49
CA ASP A 191 -16.81 7.52 -13.60
C ASP A 191 -15.32 7.21 -13.82
N LEU A 192 -14.78 6.16 -13.19
CA LEU A 192 -13.43 5.68 -13.46
C LEU A 192 -13.25 5.23 -14.91
N LEU A 193 -14.21 4.50 -15.50
CA LEU A 193 -14.15 4.12 -16.93
C LEU A 193 -14.09 5.35 -17.84
N THR A 194 -14.91 6.35 -17.54
CA THR A 194 -14.92 7.62 -18.29
C THR A 194 -13.53 8.28 -18.22
N LEU A 195 -12.93 8.30 -17.03
CA LEU A 195 -11.59 8.84 -16.82
C LEU A 195 -10.50 8.01 -17.53
N VAL A 196 -10.63 6.68 -17.56
CA VAL A 196 -9.71 5.79 -18.29
C VAL A 196 -9.70 6.12 -19.77
N ASP A 197 -10.88 6.35 -20.36
CA ASP A 197 -11.00 6.73 -21.77
C ASP A 197 -10.28 8.06 -22.06
N LEU A 198 -10.52 9.08 -21.23
CA LEU A 198 -9.85 10.38 -21.34
C LEU A 198 -8.32 10.26 -21.17
N CYS A 199 -7.87 9.47 -20.19
CA CYS A 199 -6.44 9.22 -19.96
C CYS A 199 -5.79 8.55 -21.19
N SER A 200 -6.47 7.55 -21.77
CA SER A 200 -6.01 6.86 -22.98
C SER A 200 -5.92 7.79 -24.18
N GLU A 201 -6.92 8.64 -24.40
CA GLU A 201 -6.93 9.64 -25.49
C GLU A 201 -5.80 10.66 -25.36
N HIS A 202 -5.39 10.96 -24.11
CA HIS A 202 -4.27 11.84 -23.79
C HIS A 202 -2.96 11.09 -23.53
N ASN A 203 -2.85 9.84 -23.98
CA ASN A 203 -1.65 9.02 -23.92
C ASN A 203 -1.06 8.80 -22.50
N MET A 204 -1.87 8.88 -21.46
CA MET A 204 -1.42 8.55 -20.12
C MET A 204 -1.25 7.04 -19.96
N ASP A 205 -0.27 6.63 -19.18
CA ASP A 205 0.12 5.24 -18.99
C ASP A 205 -0.51 4.61 -17.73
N TYR A 206 -0.96 5.43 -16.77
CA TYR A 206 -1.58 4.95 -15.53
C TYR A 206 -2.53 5.94 -14.85
N ILE A 207 -3.39 5.40 -13.99
CA ILE A 207 -4.17 6.14 -12.98
C ILE A 207 -3.84 5.57 -11.60
N LEU A 208 -3.31 6.41 -10.70
CA LEU A 208 -3.10 6.09 -9.29
C LEU A 208 -4.36 6.40 -8.49
N LEU A 209 -4.90 5.38 -7.85
CA LEU A 209 -6.13 5.45 -7.05
C LEU A 209 -5.80 5.68 -5.57
N ASN A 210 -6.81 6.13 -4.83
CA ASN A 210 -6.83 5.98 -3.38
C ASN A 210 -7.06 4.50 -2.99
N PRO A 211 -6.83 4.14 -1.72
CA PRO A 211 -7.17 2.81 -1.25
C PRO A 211 -8.66 2.49 -1.44
N LEU A 212 -8.96 1.34 -2.06
CA LEU A 212 -10.33 0.90 -2.34
C LEU A 212 -10.90 -0.05 -1.28
N HIS A 213 -10.21 -0.17 -0.14
CA HIS A 213 -10.50 -1.09 0.96
C HIS A 213 -11.92 -0.98 1.50
N LEU A 214 -12.47 -2.11 1.95
CA LEU A 214 -13.77 -2.18 2.62
C LEU A 214 -13.77 -1.28 3.86
N LEU A 215 -14.78 -0.40 3.93
CA LEU A 215 -15.05 0.48 5.07
C LEU A 215 -16.21 -0.04 5.92
N PHE A 216 -16.80 0.81 6.75
CA PHE A 216 -17.83 0.43 7.72
C PHE A 216 -19.24 0.70 7.21
N CYS A 217 -19.95 -0.34 6.76
CA CYS A 217 -21.34 -0.22 6.30
C CYS A 217 -22.27 0.39 7.37
N ASP A 218 -22.13 -0.02 8.63
CA ASP A 218 -22.97 0.45 9.74
C ASP A 218 -22.52 1.81 10.30
N MET A 219 -21.37 2.33 9.88
CA MET A 219 -20.82 3.63 10.28
C MET A 219 -20.24 4.34 9.05
N PRO A 220 -21.07 4.72 8.07
CA PRO A 220 -20.61 5.16 6.75
C PRO A 220 -19.77 6.44 6.80
N GLU A 221 -19.92 7.28 7.84
CA GLU A 221 -19.08 8.45 8.06
C GLU A 221 -17.62 8.13 8.46
N ARG A 222 -17.28 6.87 8.75
CA ARG A 222 -15.88 6.42 8.85
C ARG A 222 -15.28 6.24 7.47
N ALA A 223 -15.06 7.37 6.80
CA ALA A 223 -14.74 7.45 5.38
C ALA A 223 -13.25 7.37 5.05
N SER A 224 -12.34 7.37 6.04
CA SER A 224 -10.90 7.32 5.79
C SER A 224 -10.48 6.02 5.08
N PRO A 225 -9.92 6.10 3.86
CA PRO A 225 -9.38 4.94 3.16
C PRO A 225 -8.20 4.27 3.89
N TYR A 226 -7.55 5.01 4.79
CA TYR A 226 -6.37 4.60 5.57
C TYR A 226 -6.71 4.03 6.95
N SER A 227 -8.00 3.96 7.31
CA SER A 227 -8.48 3.24 8.50
C SER A 227 -9.57 2.23 8.14
N PRO A 228 -9.29 1.29 7.22
CA PRO A 228 -10.30 0.41 6.68
C PRO A 228 -10.77 -0.66 7.66
N ASN A 229 -11.95 -1.21 7.38
CA ASN A 229 -12.49 -2.38 8.05
C ASN A 229 -11.72 -3.65 7.62
N SER A 230 -11.40 -3.77 6.33
CA SER A 230 -10.52 -4.80 5.78
C SER A 230 -9.80 -4.31 4.53
N ARG A 231 -8.50 -4.55 4.46
CA ARG A 231 -7.63 -4.24 3.32
C ARG A 231 -7.63 -5.30 2.22
N ALA A 232 -8.25 -6.45 2.48
CA ALA A 232 -8.34 -7.55 1.51
C ALA A 232 -9.68 -7.57 0.74
N LEU A 233 -10.61 -6.67 1.09
CA LEU A 233 -11.95 -6.58 0.52
C LEU A 233 -12.17 -5.18 -0.06
N LEU A 234 -13.04 -5.04 -1.05
CA LEU A 234 -13.33 -3.77 -1.71
C LEU A 234 -14.53 -3.05 -1.07
N ASN A 235 -14.52 -1.71 -1.08
CA ASN A 235 -15.65 -0.89 -0.66
C ASN A 235 -16.80 -0.97 -1.68
N PRO A 236 -17.99 -1.51 -1.32
CA PRO A 236 -19.13 -1.60 -2.23
C PRO A 236 -19.63 -0.25 -2.74
N LEU A 237 -19.34 0.86 -2.06
CA LEU A 237 -19.81 2.17 -2.50
C LEU A 237 -19.25 2.59 -3.87
N TYR A 238 -18.15 2.01 -4.35
CA TYR A 238 -17.62 2.24 -5.70
C TYR A 238 -18.35 1.46 -6.80
N ILE A 239 -19.28 0.56 -6.47
CA ILE A 239 -20.09 -0.15 -7.47
C ILE A 239 -21.00 0.87 -8.17
N SER A 240 -20.88 0.97 -9.49
CA SER A 240 -21.86 1.64 -10.35
C SER A 240 -23.07 0.75 -10.53
N ILE A 241 -24.26 1.31 -10.40
CA ILE A 241 -25.50 0.57 -10.60
C ILE A 241 -25.71 0.28 -12.09
N GLY A 242 -25.40 1.23 -12.98
CA GLY A 242 -25.56 1.10 -14.41
C GLY A 242 -24.67 0.03 -15.06
N LEU A 243 -23.51 -0.26 -14.48
CA LEU A 243 -22.62 -1.33 -14.94
C LEU A 243 -23.08 -2.74 -14.54
N CYS A 244 -23.95 -2.87 -13.54
CA CYS A 244 -24.47 -4.17 -13.11
C CYS A 244 -25.50 -4.68 -14.13
N GLU A 245 -25.34 -5.92 -14.62
CA GLU A 245 -26.33 -6.53 -15.52
C GLU A 245 -27.72 -6.61 -14.87
N ASP A 246 -27.77 -6.83 -13.56
CA ASP A 246 -29.01 -6.95 -12.77
C ASP A 246 -29.76 -5.61 -12.60
N SER A 247 -29.21 -4.51 -13.12
CA SER A 247 -29.91 -3.23 -13.20
C SER A 247 -30.88 -3.17 -14.37
N LYS A 248 -30.65 -3.97 -15.42
CA LYS A 248 -31.43 -3.95 -16.66
C LYS A 248 -32.83 -4.49 -16.41
N ASN A 249 -33.84 -3.74 -16.84
CA ASN A 249 -35.26 -4.09 -16.66
C ASN A 249 -35.67 -4.37 -15.20
N ASN A 250 -34.99 -3.72 -14.23
CA ASN A 250 -35.26 -3.89 -12.82
C ASN A 250 -36.22 -2.80 -12.29
N ALA A 251 -37.51 -3.15 -12.17
CA ALA A 251 -38.55 -2.21 -11.72
C ALA A 251 -38.37 -1.75 -10.25
N GLU A 252 -37.68 -2.53 -9.41
CA GLU A 252 -37.42 -2.16 -8.02
C GLU A 252 -36.42 -1.00 -7.95
N ILE A 253 -35.37 -1.01 -8.78
CA ILE A 253 -34.45 0.12 -8.92
C ILE A 253 -35.18 1.38 -9.35
N ALA A 254 -36.02 1.30 -10.39
CA ALA A 254 -36.79 2.46 -10.85
C ALA A 254 -37.67 3.05 -9.73
N LYS A 255 -38.27 2.21 -8.88
CA LYS A 255 -39.04 2.64 -7.71
C LYS A 255 -38.17 3.29 -6.65
N ILE A 256 -36.98 2.75 -6.36
CA ILE A 256 -36.04 3.32 -5.38
C ILE A 256 -35.53 4.68 -5.86
N MET A 257 -35.22 4.83 -7.14
CA MET A 257 -34.76 6.09 -7.73
C MET A 257 -35.82 7.22 -7.66
N GLN A 258 -37.11 6.86 -7.53
CA GLN A 258 -38.22 7.80 -7.34
C GLN A 258 -38.54 8.06 -5.86
N SER A 259 -37.82 7.43 -4.93
CA SER A 259 -38.00 7.70 -3.48
C SER A 259 -37.54 9.11 -3.12
N ASN A 260 -38.04 9.63 -2.01
CA ASN A 260 -37.65 10.97 -1.52
C ASN A 260 -36.15 11.02 -1.23
N GLU A 261 -35.60 9.96 -0.61
CA GLU A 261 -34.19 9.88 -0.25
C GLU A 261 -33.29 9.89 -1.50
N ALA A 262 -33.62 9.10 -2.52
CA ALA A 262 -32.88 9.12 -3.79
C ALA A 262 -33.03 10.47 -4.52
N THR A 263 -34.22 11.06 -4.50
CA THR A 263 -34.47 12.37 -5.13
C THR A 263 -33.68 13.49 -4.46
N LEU A 264 -33.53 13.46 -3.13
CA LEU A 264 -32.69 14.41 -2.40
C LEU A 264 -31.22 14.24 -2.79
N LEU A 265 -30.72 13.01 -2.84
CA LEU A 265 -29.34 12.72 -3.23
C LEU A 265 -29.04 13.15 -4.68
N LEU A 266 -29.94 12.85 -5.62
CA LEU A 266 -29.82 13.21 -7.04
C LEU A 266 -29.79 14.72 -7.31
N ASN A 267 -30.43 15.50 -6.43
CA ASN A 267 -30.47 16.96 -6.51
C ASN A 267 -29.40 17.63 -5.65
N ASN A 268 -28.60 16.84 -4.92
CA ASN A 268 -27.55 17.38 -4.07
C ASN A 268 -26.41 17.95 -4.93
N SER A 269 -25.96 19.16 -4.58
CA SER A 269 -24.82 19.86 -5.19
C SER A 269 -23.77 20.25 -4.15
N GLU A 270 -23.84 19.65 -2.96
CA GLU A 270 -22.92 19.88 -1.86
C GLU A 270 -21.47 19.58 -2.27
N GLN A 271 -20.57 20.38 -1.67
CA GLN A 271 -19.12 20.26 -1.86
C GLN A 271 -18.53 19.05 -1.14
N PHE A 272 -19.25 18.48 -0.16
CA PHE A 272 -18.79 17.38 0.68
C PHE A 272 -19.77 16.22 0.61
N ILE A 273 -19.24 15.01 0.46
CA ILE A 273 -20.02 13.76 0.45
C ILE A 273 -20.67 13.57 1.82
N ASN A 274 -21.98 13.34 1.82
CA ASN A 274 -22.72 12.78 2.94
C ASN A 274 -22.77 11.26 2.77
N TYR A 275 -21.93 10.54 3.51
CA TYR A 275 -21.80 9.10 3.34
C TYR A 275 -23.01 8.33 3.90
N GLU A 276 -23.70 8.86 4.91
CA GLU A 276 -24.97 8.30 5.40
C GLU A 276 -26.03 8.24 4.29
N ASP A 277 -26.26 9.36 3.60
CA ASP A 277 -27.26 9.44 2.52
C ASP A 277 -26.88 8.57 1.33
N VAL A 278 -25.61 8.62 0.90
CA VAL A 278 -25.07 7.79 -0.18
C VAL A 278 -25.23 6.30 0.16
N SER A 279 -24.80 5.90 1.36
CA SER A 279 -24.87 4.52 1.81
C SER A 279 -26.31 4.03 1.90
N CYS A 280 -27.22 4.85 2.45
CA CYS A 280 -28.64 4.52 2.57
C CYS A 280 -29.27 4.20 1.21
N VAL A 281 -29.04 5.06 0.20
CA VAL A 281 -29.61 4.87 -1.14
C VAL A 281 -28.93 3.72 -1.88
N LYS A 282 -27.59 3.67 -1.91
CA LYS A 282 -26.85 2.61 -2.61
C LYS A 282 -27.15 1.22 -2.05
N HIS A 283 -27.25 1.03 -0.73
CA HIS A 283 -27.58 -0.29 -0.18
C HIS A 283 -29.02 -0.75 -0.48
N LYS A 284 -29.99 0.17 -0.64
CA LYS A 284 -31.33 -0.19 -1.16
C LYS A 284 -31.21 -0.69 -2.61
N LEU A 285 -30.44 0.00 -3.45
CA LEU A 285 -30.21 -0.38 -4.84
C LEU A 285 -29.46 -1.71 -4.96
N PHE A 286 -28.44 -1.94 -4.13
CA PHE A 286 -27.70 -3.19 -4.06
C PHE A 286 -28.59 -4.39 -3.73
N LYS A 287 -29.51 -4.24 -2.77
CA LYS A 287 -30.50 -5.29 -2.46
C LYS A 287 -31.40 -5.58 -3.66
N ALA A 288 -31.85 -4.54 -4.37
CA ALA A 288 -32.65 -4.72 -5.59
C ALA A 288 -31.87 -5.42 -6.71
N LEU A 289 -30.56 -5.14 -6.86
CA LEU A 289 -29.68 -5.86 -7.79
C LEU A 289 -29.56 -7.34 -7.42
N TYR A 290 -29.26 -7.64 -6.16
CA TYR A 290 -29.09 -9.02 -5.69
C TYR A 290 -30.39 -9.83 -5.80
N ASN A 291 -31.54 -9.25 -5.40
CA ASN A 291 -32.84 -9.90 -5.55
C ASN A 291 -33.11 -10.25 -7.03
N HIS A 292 -32.77 -9.33 -7.94
CA HIS A 292 -32.95 -9.56 -9.38
C HIS A 292 -32.00 -10.64 -9.90
N PHE A 293 -30.74 -10.65 -9.45
CA PHE A 293 -29.78 -11.73 -9.73
C PHE A 293 -30.33 -13.08 -9.29
N GLU A 294 -30.83 -13.20 -8.06
CA GLU A 294 -31.38 -14.45 -7.53
C GLU A 294 -32.54 -14.97 -8.38
N LEU A 295 -33.41 -14.07 -8.86
CA LEU A 295 -34.59 -14.42 -9.64
C LEU A 295 -34.28 -14.73 -11.10
N THR A 296 -33.36 -14.00 -11.73
CA THR A 296 -33.25 -13.95 -13.19
C THR A 296 -31.90 -14.41 -13.74
N ALA A 297 -30.86 -14.51 -12.91
CA ALA A 297 -29.52 -14.82 -13.40
C ALA A 297 -29.48 -16.16 -14.13
N SER A 298 -28.83 -16.15 -15.30
CA SER A 298 -28.58 -17.34 -16.10
C SER A 298 -27.65 -18.31 -15.36
N LYS A 299 -27.69 -19.59 -15.75
CA LYS A 299 -26.79 -20.60 -15.18
C LYS A 299 -25.30 -20.20 -15.27
N PRO A 300 -24.77 -19.72 -16.41
CA PRO A 300 -23.39 -19.26 -16.50
C PRO A 300 -23.02 -18.15 -15.51
N ARG A 301 -23.92 -17.18 -15.27
CA ARG A 301 -23.67 -16.11 -14.29
C ARG A 301 -23.65 -16.63 -12.85
N ARG A 302 -24.54 -17.57 -12.51
CA ARG A 302 -24.52 -18.22 -11.19
C ARG A 302 -23.25 -19.06 -10.99
N ASP A 303 -22.83 -19.80 -12.02
CA ASP A 303 -21.61 -20.59 -12.00
C ASP A 303 -20.36 -19.67 -11.85
N ALA A 304 -20.35 -18.51 -12.52
CA ALA A 304 -19.28 -17.50 -12.37
C ALA A 304 -19.24 -16.89 -10.96
N PHE A 305 -20.40 -16.58 -10.37
CA PHE A 305 -20.48 -16.10 -8.98
C PHE A 305 -19.98 -17.17 -7.99
N ASN A 306 -20.40 -18.44 -8.16
CA ASN A 306 -19.91 -19.53 -7.32
C ASN A 306 -18.40 -19.74 -7.46
N ALA A 307 -17.85 -19.67 -8.68
CA ALA A 307 -16.42 -19.77 -8.91
C ALA A 307 -15.65 -18.61 -8.25
N PHE A 308 -16.20 -17.40 -8.25
CA PHE A 308 -15.65 -16.27 -7.49
C PHE A 308 -15.65 -16.56 -5.98
N CYS A 309 -16.79 -17.03 -5.44
CA CYS A 309 -16.91 -17.40 -4.04
C CYS A 309 -15.90 -18.47 -3.63
N ASP A 310 -15.71 -19.52 -4.44
CA ASP A 310 -14.77 -20.60 -4.18
C ASP A 310 -13.32 -20.11 -4.22
N LYS A 311 -12.97 -19.28 -5.21
CA LYS A 311 -11.62 -18.72 -5.37
C LYS A 311 -11.25 -17.79 -4.21
N HIS A 312 -12.17 -16.94 -3.77
CA HIS A 312 -11.94 -15.93 -2.74
C HIS A 312 -12.46 -16.35 -1.36
N GLN A 313 -12.79 -17.64 -1.17
CA GLN A 313 -13.40 -18.17 0.04
C GLN A 313 -12.69 -17.75 1.34
N PRO A 314 -11.34 -17.80 1.46
CA PRO A 314 -10.67 -17.45 2.71
C PRO A 314 -10.89 -15.99 3.10
N THR A 315 -10.91 -15.09 2.13
CA THR A 315 -11.10 -13.65 2.33
C THR A 315 -12.58 -13.33 2.53
N LEU A 316 -13.49 -13.93 1.74
CA LEU A 316 -14.92 -13.69 1.86
C LEU A 316 -15.48 -14.16 3.20
N GLN A 317 -14.96 -15.25 3.76
CA GLN A 317 -15.38 -15.75 5.06
C GLN A 317 -15.03 -14.83 6.23
N THR A 318 -14.16 -13.83 6.04
CA THR A 318 -13.89 -12.83 7.09
C THR A 318 -15.01 -11.81 7.25
N LEU A 319 -15.95 -11.71 6.29
CA LEU A 319 -17.08 -10.79 6.39
C LEU A 319 -18.04 -11.20 7.52
N GLU A 320 -18.23 -10.31 8.50
CA GLU A 320 -19.27 -10.46 9.54
C GLU A 320 -20.65 -10.15 8.93
N SER A 321 -21.26 -11.14 8.27
CA SER A 321 -22.51 -10.95 7.52
C SER A 321 -23.71 -11.71 8.07
N LYS A 322 -24.88 -11.05 8.07
CA LYS A 322 -26.19 -11.71 8.28
C LYS A 322 -26.72 -12.40 7.02
N ASN A 323 -26.27 -11.97 5.84
CA ASN A 323 -26.59 -12.57 4.55
C ASN A 323 -25.31 -12.68 3.71
N PRO A 324 -24.46 -13.71 3.94
CA PRO A 324 -23.16 -13.81 3.30
C PRO A 324 -23.20 -13.77 1.78
N LEU A 325 -24.21 -14.40 1.15
CA LEU A 325 -24.32 -14.43 -0.30
C LEU A 325 -24.58 -13.05 -0.91
N PHE A 326 -25.31 -12.18 -0.20
CA PHE A 326 -25.50 -10.79 -0.62
C PHE A 326 -24.18 -10.03 -0.58
N ASP A 327 -23.43 -10.11 0.52
CA ASP A 327 -22.15 -9.38 0.64
C ASP A 327 -21.09 -9.94 -0.32
N TYR A 328 -21.08 -11.24 -0.55
CA TYR A 328 -20.20 -11.88 -1.53
C TYR A 328 -20.57 -11.42 -2.95
N TYR A 329 -21.85 -11.25 -3.24
CA TYR A 329 -22.29 -10.68 -4.51
C TYR A 329 -21.78 -9.24 -4.69
N LEU A 330 -21.76 -8.41 -3.63
CA LEU A 330 -21.19 -7.06 -3.73
C LEU A 330 -19.68 -7.10 -3.98
N GLN A 331 -18.94 -7.96 -3.29
CA GLN A 331 -17.51 -8.15 -3.58
C GLN A 331 -17.31 -8.62 -5.03
N TRP A 332 -18.12 -9.57 -5.49
CA TRP A 332 -18.07 -10.03 -6.88
C TRP A 332 -18.32 -8.89 -7.88
N GLN A 333 -19.35 -8.06 -7.67
CA GLN A 333 -19.62 -6.90 -8.53
C GLN A 333 -18.47 -5.88 -8.50
N ALA A 334 -17.90 -5.59 -7.33
CA ALA A 334 -16.76 -4.68 -7.21
C ALA A 334 -15.52 -5.21 -7.96
N HIS A 335 -15.19 -6.50 -7.82
CA HIS A 335 -14.09 -7.13 -8.54
C HIS A 335 -14.32 -7.14 -10.06
N LEU A 336 -15.55 -7.41 -10.53
CA LEU A 336 -15.89 -7.36 -11.95
C LEU A 336 -15.70 -5.96 -12.53
N GLN A 337 -16.17 -4.92 -11.83
CA GLN A 337 -16.10 -3.55 -12.32
C GLN A 337 -14.67 -2.98 -12.27
N LEU A 338 -13.88 -3.29 -11.23
CA LEU A 338 -12.46 -2.95 -11.19
C LEU A 338 -11.67 -3.66 -12.31
N GLY A 339 -11.93 -4.95 -12.53
CA GLY A 339 -11.36 -5.72 -13.64
C GLY A 339 -11.74 -5.16 -15.00
N LEU A 340 -12.97 -4.67 -15.17
CA LEU A 340 -13.41 -3.98 -16.38
C LEU A 340 -12.62 -2.69 -16.61
N CYS A 341 -12.40 -1.88 -15.57
CA CYS A 341 -11.61 -0.65 -15.66
C CYS A 341 -10.16 -0.95 -16.08
N GLN A 342 -9.49 -1.92 -15.44
CA GLN A 342 -8.13 -2.29 -15.81
C GLN A 342 -8.04 -2.88 -17.23
N ALA A 343 -9.00 -3.72 -17.62
CA ALA A 343 -9.05 -4.24 -18.98
C ALA A 343 -9.21 -3.11 -20.00
N ARG A 344 -10.02 -2.09 -19.68
CA ARG A 344 -10.19 -0.90 -20.52
C ARG A 344 -8.90 -0.09 -20.63
N CYS A 345 -8.15 0.09 -19.52
CA CYS A 345 -6.82 0.73 -19.54
C CYS A 345 -5.88 0.04 -20.54
N VAL A 346 -5.74 -1.28 -20.43
CA VAL A 346 -4.85 -2.07 -21.28
C VAL A 346 -5.29 -2.02 -22.75
N GLN A 347 -6.59 -2.11 -23.02
CA GLN A 347 -7.15 -1.95 -24.38
C GLN A 347 -6.91 -0.55 -24.95
N GLY A 348 -6.93 0.48 -24.11
CA GLY A 348 -6.57 1.86 -24.43
C GLY A 348 -5.08 2.11 -24.62
N GLY A 349 -4.23 1.08 -24.50
CA GLY A 349 -2.79 1.19 -24.68
C GLY A 349 -2.02 1.72 -23.46
N MET A 350 -2.68 1.88 -22.31
CA MET A 350 -2.03 2.26 -21.06
C MET A 350 -1.05 1.17 -20.64
N LYS A 351 0.21 1.54 -20.37
CA LYS A 351 1.30 0.58 -20.16
C LYS A 351 1.28 -0.08 -18.79
N ILE A 352 0.62 0.55 -17.82
CA ILE A 352 0.41 0.05 -16.46
C ILE A 352 -1.10 -0.05 -16.21
N GLY A 353 -1.86 1.00 -16.53
CA GLY A 353 -3.29 1.08 -16.21
C GLY A 353 -3.53 1.54 -14.79
N LEU A 354 -4.35 0.84 -14.01
CA LEU A 354 -4.66 1.21 -12.65
C LEU A 354 -3.50 0.86 -11.71
N ILE A 355 -3.19 1.78 -10.79
CA ILE A 355 -2.31 1.55 -9.65
C ILE A 355 -3.17 1.67 -8.39
N ASN A 356 -3.31 0.57 -7.67
CA ASN A 356 -4.01 0.54 -6.39
C ASN A 356 -3.11 1.08 -5.27
N ASP A 357 -3.69 1.48 -4.14
CA ASP A 357 -2.97 1.97 -2.97
C ASP A 357 -3.29 1.11 -1.72
N LEU A 358 -2.26 0.55 -1.10
CA LEU A 358 -2.38 -0.31 0.08
C LEU A 358 -2.07 0.49 1.34
N ALA A 359 -3.08 0.65 2.21
CA ALA A 359 -2.94 1.30 3.50
C ALA A 359 -2.06 0.46 4.45
N VAL A 360 -1.32 1.16 5.32
CA VAL A 360 -0.37 0.56 6.27
C VAL A 360 -1.02 -0.43 7.26
N GLY A 361 -2.29 -0.22 7.62
CA GLY A 361 -3.01 -1.02 8.62
C GLY A 361 -4.53 -1.00 8.45
N CYS A 362 -5.22 -1.68 9.36
CA CYS A 362 -6.68 -1.69 9.47
C CYS A 362 -7.11 -1.09 10.80
N ALA A 363 -8.40 -0.78 10.95
CA ALA A 363 -8.96 -0.32 12.22
C ALA A 363 -9.06 -1.46 13.26
N GLY A 364 -8.90 -1.12 14.55
CA GLY A 364 -8.92 -2.08 15.66
C GLY A 364 -10.27 -2.72 15.99
N ASP A 365 -11.33 -2.29 15.33
CA ASP A 365 -12.68 -2.88 15.40
C ASP A 365 -13.16 -3.41 14.05
N GLY A 366 -12.29 -3.39 13.02
CA GLY A 366 -12.54 -3.97 11.71
C GLY A 366 -12.52 -5.49 11.71
N VAL A 367 -13.13 -6.10 10.70
CA VAL A 367 -13.21 -7.56 10.53
C VAL A 367 -11.86 -8.18 10.26
N GLU A 368 -10.94 -7.46 9.60
CA GLU A 368 -9.56 -7.93 9.41
C GLU A 368 -8.88 -8.17 10.76
N PHE A 369 -8.96 -7.20 11.68
CA PHE A 369 -8.41 -7.33 13.01
C PHE A 369 -9.10 -8.41 13.83
N LYS A 370 -10.44 -8.44 13.84
CA LYS A 370 -11.21 -9.39 14.67
C LYS A 370 -10.97 -10.85 14.23
N THR A 371 -10.98 -11.11 12.93
CA THR A 371 -10.82 -12.48 12.39
C THR A 371 -9.38 -12.97 12.48
N GLN A 372 -8.41 -12.06 12.49
CA GLN A 372 -6.98 -12.36 12.54
C GLN A 372 -6.33 -11.93 13.87
N ARG A 373 -7.09 -11.83 14.96
CA ARG A 373 -6.64 -11.22 16.23
C ARG A 373 -5.33 -11.79 16.76
N SER A 374 -5.09 -13.08 16.57
CA SER A 374 -3.86 -13.79 16.99
C SER A 374 -2.60 -13.33 16.26
N LEU A 375 -2.73 -12.68 15.10
CA LEU A 375 -1.61 -12.12 14.34
C LEU A 375 -1.19 -10.73 14.84
N PHE A 376 -2.04 -10.05 15.60
CA PHE A 376 -1.77 -8.71 16.12
C PHE A 376 -1.14 -8.74 17.50
N ALA A 377 -0.35 -7.72 17.80
CA ALA A 377 0.19 -7.48 19.12
C ALA A 377 -0.91 -7.05 20.11
N ASP A 378 -0.61 -7.21 21.39
CA ASP A 378 -1.47 -6.77 22.48
C ASP A 378 -1.12 -5.35 22.90
N ASN A 379 -2.13 -4.46 22.90
CA ASN A 379 -2.02 -3.07 23.36
C ASN A 379 -0.87 -2.29 22.69
N ALA A 380 -0.65 -2.54 21.39
CA ALA A 380 0.28 -1.80 20.57
C ALA A 380 -0.40 -1.33 19.27
N SER A 381 -0.12 -0.09 18.91
CA SER A 381 -0.61 0.54 17.70
C SER A 381 0.54 1.00 16.82
N VAL A 382 0.30 1.15 15.52
CA VAL A 382 1.25 1.70 14.56
C VAL A 382 1.26 3.22 14.68
N GLY A 383 2.43 3.81 14.52
CA GLY A 383 2.61 5.25 14.51
C GLY A 383 3.89 5.68 13.83
N ALA A 384 4.35 6.88 14.19
CA ALA A 384 5.62 7.45 13.77
C ALA A 384 6.37 8.03 14.97
N PRO A 385 7.72 7.99 14.96
CA PRO A 385 8.51 8.69 15.96
C PRO A 385 8.32 10.22 15.87
N PRO A 386 8.77 10.99 16.87
CA PRO A 386 8.82 12.45 16.81
C PRO A 386 9.43 13.01 15.51
N ASP A 387 8.74 13.97 14.91
CA ASP A 387 9.12 14.68 13.68
C ASP A 387 8.93 16.22 13.83
N PRO A 388 9.35 17.08 12.86
CA PRO A 388 9.21 18.53 12.97
C PRO A 388 7.76 19.05 13.06
N TRP A 389 6.79 18.28 12.58
CA TRP A 389 5.38 18.63 12.55
C TRP A 389 4.60 18.04 13.73
N ALA A 390 5.11 16.96 14.32
CA ALA A 390 4.59 16.27 15.49
C ALA A 390 5.73 15.91 16.47
N GLU A 391 6.13 16.86 17.34
CA GLU A 391 7.21 16.66 18.31
C GLU A 391 6.94 15.52 19.32
N GLY A 392 5.67 15.18 19.56
CA GLY A 392 5.26 14.04 20.38
C GLY A 392 5.27 12.70 19.65
N GLY A 393 5.61 12.69 18.36
CA GLY A 393 5.34 11.57 17.46
C GLY A 393 3.85 11.45 17.14
N GLN A 394 3.50 10.41 16.40
CA GLN A 394 2.12 10.16 15.97
C GLN A 394 1.71 8.75 16.38
N ASN A 395 0.49 8.60 16.88
CA ASN A 395 -0.16 7.31 17.06
C ASN A 395 -1.37 7.26 16.14
N TRP A 396 -1.33 6.39 15.13
CA TRP A 396 -2.39 6.31 14.13
C TRP A 396 -3.58 5.46 14.58
N GLY A 397 -3.51 4.83 15.76
CA GLY A 397 -4.60 4.02 16.31
C GLY A 397 -4.85 2.70 15.58
N LEU A 398 -3.99 2.34 14.61
CA LEU A 398 -4.06 1.09 13.86
C LEU A 398 -3.37 -0.02 14.66
N PRO A 399 -3.96 -1.20 14.91
CA PRO A 399 -3.29 -2.26 15.66
C PRO A 399 -2.03 -2.74 14.94
N ALA A 400 -0.96 -2.99 15.70
CA ALA A 400 0.30 -3.46 15.14
C ALA A 400 0.31 -4.98 14.93
N LEU A 401 0.80 -5.45 13.78
CA LEU A 401 1.00 -6.88 13.53
C LEU A 401 2.21 -7.41 14.30
N ASN A 402 2.09 -8.57 14.94
CA ASN A 402 3.23 -9.22 15.61
C ASN A 402 4.10 -9.96 14.56
N PRO A 403 5.37 -9.56 14.35
CA PRO A 403 6.22 -10.14 13.32
C PRO A 403 6.48 -11.65 13.50
N GLN A 404 6.47 -12.14 14.75
CA GLN A 404 6.66 -13.57 15.03
C GLN A 404 5.39 -14.37 14.69
N SER A 405 4.21 -13.79 14.96
CA SER A 405 2.94 -14.43 14.59
C SER A 405 2.74 -14.47 13.07
N LEU A 406 3.20 -13.47 12.32
CA LEU A 406 3.10 -13.45 10.86
C LEU A 406 3.81 -14.62 10.17
N ALA A 407 4.90 -15.12 10.76
CA ALA A 407 5.61 -16.29 10.25
C ALA A 407 4.82 -17.60 10.43
N HIS A 408 3.82 -17.60 11.33
CA HIS A 408 2.90 -18.72 11.49
C HIS A 408 2.09 -18.89 10.20
N ASP A 409 1.93 -20.14 9.75
CA ASP A 409 1.22 -20.46 8.51
C ASP A 409 1.83 -19.81 7.24
N ASN A 410 3.16 -19.77 7.18
CA ASN A 410 3.92 -19.37 5.99
C ASN A 410 3.48 -18.02 5.41
N TYR A 411 3.23 -17.03 6.30
CA TYR A 411 2.84 -15.68 5.93
C TYR A 411 1.55 -15.60 5.11
N SER A 412 0.64 -16.57 5.25
CA SER A 412 -0.60 -16.68 4.48
C SER A 412 -1.43 -15.39 4.49
N PHE A 413 -1.50 -14.71 5.64
CA PHE A 413 -2.18 -13.42 5.78
C PHE A 413 -1.56 -12.34 4.87
N TYR A 414 -0.25 -12.10 4.96
CA TYR A 414 0.42 -11.07 4.16
C TYR A 414 0.42 -11.43 2.66
N ARG A 415 0.60 -12.70 2.32
CA ARG A 415 0.48 -13.20 0.93
C ARG A 415 -0.90 -12.89 0.34
N SER A 416 -1.95 -13.22 1.09
CA SER A 416 -3.33 -12.96 0.66
C SER A 416 -3.58 -11.47 0.52
N LEU A 417 -3.10 -10.67 1.48
CA LEU A 417 -3.23 -9.21 1.45
C LEU A 417 -2.60 -8.60 0.19
N ILE A 418 -1.34 -8.95 -0.11
CA ILE A 418 -0.66 -8.46 -1.32
C ILE A 418 -1.37 -8.94 -2.59
N ARG A 419 -1.76 -10.22 -2.63
CA ARG A 419 -2.45 -10.79 -3.78
C ARG A 419 -3.77 -10.09 -4.08
N GLU A 420 -4.63 -9.89 -3.08
CA GLU A 420 -5.92 -9.22 -3.28
C GLU A 420 -5.75 -7.77 -3.76
N ASN A 421 -4.66 -7.10 -3.36
CA ASN A 421 -4.38 -5.73 -3.76
C ASN A 421 -3.67 -5.57 -5.11
N MET A 422 -3.15 -6.67 -5.70
CA MET A 422 -2.55 -6.69 -7.04
C MET A 422 -3.47 -7.28 -8.10
N GLN A 423 -4.56 -7.94 -7.71
CA GLN A 423 -5.54 -8.46 -8.66
C GLN A 423 -6.24 -7.31 -9.40
N ASN A 424 -6.40 -7.46 -10.71
CA ASN A 424 -7.12 -6.51 -11.57
C ASN A 424 -6.52 -5.09 -11.60
N VAL A 425 -5.22 -4.94 -11.35
CA VAL A 425 -4.49 -3.66 -11.46
C VAL A 425 -3.08 -3.91 -12.01
N GLY A 426 -2.46 -2.92 -12.65
CA GLY A 426 -1.10 -3.04 -13.17
C GLY A 426 -0.02 -2.44 -12.28
N GLY A 427 -0.39 -1.85 -11.15
CA GLY A 427 0.56 -1.46 -10.12
C GLY A 427 -0.03 -1.47 -8.71
N LEU A 428 0.87 -1.54 -7.72
CA LEU A 428 0.56 -1.37 -6.30
C LEU A 428 1.48 -0.31 -5.69
N ARG A 429 0.87 0.75 -5.16
CA ARG A 429 1.50 1.66 -4.21
C ARG A 429 1.35 1.08 -2.79
N ILE A 430 2.44 1.00 -2.06
CA ILE A 430 2.46 0.56 -0.66
C ILE A 430 2.70 1.79 0.20
N ASP A 431 1.69 2.16 0.97
CA ASP A 431 1.77 3.23 1.95
C ASP A 431 2.73 2.86 3.09
N HIS A 432 3.59 3.79 3.48
CA HIS A 432 4.63 3.58 4.49
C HIS A 432 5.46 2.32 4.22
N VAL A 433 6.14 2.25 3.06
CA VAL A 433 6.83 1.02 2.60
C VAL A 433 7.85 0.49 3.60
N MET A 434 8.38 1.37 4.46
CA MET A 434 9.24 1.01 5.60
C MET A 434 8.63 -0.10 6.46
N ALA A 435 7.29 -0.25 6.50
CA ALA A 435 6.56 -1.28 7.22
C ALA A 435 7.02 -2.71 6.92
N ILE A 436 7.51 -2.98 5.71
CA ILE A 436 8.03 -4.31 5.35
C ILE A 436 9.34 -4.64 6.08
N ARG A 437 10.02 -3.63 6.63
CA ARG A 437 11.27 -3.76 7.39
C ARG A 437 11.10 -3.44 8.86
N ARG A 438 10.44 -2.33 9.20
CA ARG A 438 10.22 -1.87 10.57
C ARG A 438 8.98 -0.98 10.67
N LEU A 439 8.28 -1.06 11.81
CA LEU A 439 7.24 -0.09 12.17
C LEU A 439 7.53 0.50 13.54
N TRP A 440 7.17 1.76 13.71
CA TRP A 440 7.14 2.37 15.03
C TRP A 440 5.87 1.92 15.75
N TRP A 441 6.05 1.20 16.86
CA TRP A 441 4.94 0.82 17.73
C TRP A 441 4.77 1.88 18.82
N CYS A 442 3.53 2.29 19.02
CA CYS A 442 3.06 3.09 20.14
C CYS A 442 2.37 2.18 21.16
N PHE A 443 2.73 2.31 22.44
CA PHE A 443 2.10 1.57 23.54
C PHE A 443 2.18 2.37 24.83
N GLU A 444 1.34 2.02 25.81
CA GLU A 444 1.41 2.63 27.14
C GLU A 444 2.50 1.98 27.99
N ASN A 445 3.31 2.81 28.64
CA ASN A 445 4.33 2.43 29.61
C ASN A 445 4.24 3.37 30.83
N ASN A 446 3.91 2.84 32.00
CA ASN A 446 3.67 3.62 33.23
C ASN A 446 2.71 4.81 33.02
N ASP A 447 1.54 4.54 32.39
CA ASP A 447 0.50 5.53 32.07
C ASP A 447 0.96 6.68 31.15
N GLN A 448 2.08 6.52 30.45
CA GLN A 448 2.57 7.45 29.43
C GLN A 448 2.69 6.76 28.08
N GLN A 449 2.47 7.52 27.00
CA GLN A 449 2.73 7.04 25.65
C GLN A 449 4.23 6.86 25.47
N ASP A 450 4.63 5.65 25.07
CA ASP A 450 5.99 5.26 24.75
C ASP A 450 5.99 4.59 23.37
N GLY A 451 7.17 4.38 22.80
CA GLY A 451 7.27 3.71 21.52
C GLY A 451 8.69 3.34 21.11
N CYS A 452 8.77 2.36 20.22
CA CYS A 452 10.04 1.96 19.61
C CYS A 452 9.82 1.29 18.25
N TYR A 453 10.90 1.17 17.49
CA TYR A 453 10.88 0.40 16.25
C TYR A 453 10.87 -1.11 16.50
N ILE A 454 9.96 -1.81 15.83
CA ILE A 454 9.93 -3.26 15.75
C ILE A 454 10.26 -3.68 14.32
N TYR A 455 11.22 -4.60 14.18
CA TYR A 455 11.69 -5.09 12.89
C TYR A 455 10.89 -6.31 12.43
N TYR A 456 10.49 -6.28 11.17
CA TYR A 456 9.72 -7.31 10.48
C TYR A 456 10.63 -8.22 9.66
N PRO A 457 10.17 -9.44 9.30
CA PRO A 457 10.93 -10.42 8.52
C PRO A 457 11.06 -9.98 7.05
N PHE A 458 11.92 -8.98 6.84
CA PHE A 458 12.08 -8.24 5.59
C PHE A 458 12.24 -9.10 4.35
N GLU A 459 13.14 -10.09 4.40
CA GLU A 459 13.40 -10.98 3.26
C GLU A 459 12.15 -11.72 2.80
N HIS A 460 11.31 -12.18 3.74
CA HIS A 460 10.08 -12.90 3.41
C HIS A 460 9.01 -11.96 2.87
N LEU A 461 8.81 -10.80 3.51
CA LEU A 461 7.83 -9.82 3.05
C LEU A 461 8.19 -9.27 1.66
N LEU A 462 9.47 -9.00 1.41
CA LEU A 462 9.98 -8.56 0.12
C LEU A 462 9.88 -9.68 -0.94
N ALA A 463 10.18 -10.94 -0.59
CA ALA A 463 10.02 -12.07 -1.50
C ALA A 463 8.55 -12.23 -1.96
N ILE A 464 7.59 -12.09 -1.03
CA ILE A 464 6.15 -12.13 -1.35
C ILE A 464 5.81 -11.01 -2.33
N LEU A 465 6.29 -9.78 -2.09
CA LEU A 465 6.06 -8.66 -3.01
C LEU A 465 6.59 -8.94 -4.42
N LYS A 466 7.82 -9.47 -4.54
CA LYS A 466 8.40 -9.82 -5.84
C LYS A 466 7.61 -10.93 -6.53
N ILE A 467 7.25 -11.98 -5.81
CA ILE A 467 6.49 -13.11 -6.37
C ILE A 467 5.10 -12.67 -6.84
N GLU A 468 4.32 -12.04 -5.97
CA GLU A 468 2.94 -11.61 -6.31
C GLU A 468 2.96 -10.53 -7.40
N SER A 469 3.97 -9.66 -7.43
CA SER A 469 4.16 -8.69 -8.51
C SER A 469 4.31 -9.36 -9.87
N HIS A 470 5.11 -10.43 -9.98
CA HIS A 470 5.26 -11.18 -11.23
C HIS A 470 4.01 -11.98 -11.59
N ILE A 471 3.36 -12.62 -10.62
CA ILE A 471 2.11 -13.37 -10.83
C ILE A 471 1.01 -12.47 -11.41
N ASN A 472 0.92 -11.23 -10.92
CA ASN A 472 -0.11 -10.27 -11.34
C ASN A 472 0.34 -9.29 -12.43
N GLN A 473 1.59 -9.36 -12.88
CA GLN A 473 2.19 -8.38 -13.81
C GLN A 473 2.00 -6.93 -13.35
N SER A 474 2.24 -6.71 -12.04
CA SER A 474 1.93 -5.46 -11.36
C SER A 474 3.22 -4.81 -10.85
N ILE A 475 3.52 -3.58 -11.28
CA ILE A 475 4.68 -2.84 -10.76
C ILE A 475 4.49 -2.50 -9.28
N VAL A 476 5.57 -2.18 -8.57
CA VAL A 476 5.49 -1.82 -7.15
C VAL A 476 6.10 -0.44 -6.92
N ILE A 477 5.36 0.39 -6.20
CA ILE A 477 5.78 1.72 -5.75
C ILE A 477 5.76 1.71 -4.23
N GLY A 478 6.87 2.06 -3.60
CA GLY A 478 6.96 2.23 -2.16
C GLY A 478 6.86 3.71 -1.80
N GLU A 479 5.90 4.08 -0.96
CA GLU A 479 5.89 5.37 -0.30
C GLU A 479 7.04 5.41 0.72
N ASP A 480 8.09 6.15 0.39
CA ASP A 480 9.33 6.25 1.17
C ASP A 480 9.62 7.69 1.60
N LEU A 481 8.60 8.38 2.11
CA LEU A 481 8.73 9.72 2.71
C LEU A 481 9.18 9.63 4.18
N GLY A 482 9.81 10.71 4.64
CA GLY A 482 10.38 10.81 5.98
C GLY A 482 11.78 10.21 6.08
N ILE A 483 12.12 9.68 7.26
CA ILE A 483 13.47 9.16 7.56
C ILE A 483 13.55 7.69 7.18
N VAL A 484 13.96 7.46 5.94
CA VAL A 484 14.13 6.11 5.38
C VAL A 484 15.57 5.62 5.58
N PRO A 485 15.78 4.46 6.21
CA PRO A 485 17.12 3.88 6.36
C PRO A 485 17.81 3.62 5.01
N PRO A 486 19.13 3.87 4.88
CA PRO A 486 19.86 3.61 3.65
C PRO A 486 19.72 2.19 3.12
N GLU A 487 19.67 1.20 4.02
CA GLU A 487 19.49 -0.20 3.67
C GLU A 487 18.12 -0.49 3.04
N VAL A 488 17.06 0.22 3.47
CA VAL A 488 15.72 0.11 2.87
C VAL A 488 15.77 0.71 1.47
N LYS A 489 16.32 1.92 1.32
CA LYS A 489 16.47 2.55 -0.01
C LYS A 489 17.24 1.66 -0.99
N HIS A 490 18.35 1.06 -0.53
CA HIS A 490 19.14 0.16 -1.33
C HIS A 490 18.34 -1.09 -1.74
N ALA A 491 17.66 -1.74 -0.80
CA ALA A 491 16.89 -2.94 -1.07
C ALA A 491 15.70 -2.70 -2.00
N LEU A 492 14.99 -1.58 -1.84
CA LEU A 492 13.92 -1.18 -2.76
C LEU A 492 14.45 -0.98 -4.18
N SER A 493 15.55 -0.23 -4.32
CA SER A 493 16.19 0.04 -5.61
C SER A 493 16.66 -1.25 -6.30
N CYS A 494 17.41 -2.11 -5.60
CA CYS A 494 17.88 -3.41 -6.11
C CYS A 494 16.72 -4.33 -6.50
N SER A 495 15.57 -4.20 -5.83
CA SER A 495 14.36 -4.98 -6.11
C SER A 495 13.52 -4.41 -7.24
N GLY A 496 13.90 -3.31 -7.88
CA GLY A 496 13.10 -2.68 -8.93
C GLY A 496 11.85 -1.96 -8.42
N ILE A 497 11.73 -1.72 -7.11
CA ILE A 497 10.60 -0.97 -6.53
C ILE A 497 10.83 0.52 -6.78
N PHE A 498 9.81 1.23 -7.26
CA PHE A 498 9.88 2.68 -7.43
C PHE A 498 9.77 3.37 -6.06
N SER A 499 10.61 4.37 -5.83
CA SER A 499 10.41 5.34 -4.74
C SER A 499 9.22 6.26 -5.05
N ASN A 500 8.75 7.04 -4.08
CA ASN A 500 7.70 8.03 -4.26
C ASN A 500 8.11 9.40 -3.69
N SER A 501 8.31 10.37 -4.57
CA SER A 501 8.72 11.74 -4.23
C SER A 501 7.61 12.76 -4.41
N LEU A 502 7.46 13.66 -3.44
CA LEU A 502 6.62 14.85 -3.54
C LEU A 502 7.49 16.08 -3.71
N PHE A 503 7.32 16.80 -4.82
CA PHE A 503 8.18 17.93 -5.18
C PHE A 503 8.19 19.04 -4.11
N TYR A 504 7.10 19.23 -3.36
CA TYR A 504 7.07 20.12 -2.19
C TYR A 504 8.17 19.85 -1.15
N PHE A 505 8.66 18.61 -1.08
CA PHE A 505 9.68 18.18 -0.13
C PHE A 505 11.07 18.00 -0.77
N GLU A 506 11.18 18.06 -2.09
CA GLU A 506 12.44 17.92 -2.83
C GLU A 506 13.25 19.22 -2.76
N LYS A 507 13.84 19.47 -1.58
CA LYS A 507 14.60 20.68 -1.25
C LYS A 507 16.06 20.35 -0.93
N GLN A 508 16.94 21.29 -1.26
CA GLN A 508 18.34 21.31 -0.84
C GLN A 508 18.46 21.79 0.62
N ASN A 509 19.65 21.69 1.21
CA ASN A 509 19.88 22.10 2.61
C ASN A 509 19.67 23.60 2.85
N ASP A 510 19.82 24.44 1.82
CA ASP A 510 19.50 25.87 1.86
C ASP A 510 18.00 26.17 1.63
N GLY A 511 17.23 25.11 1.39
CA GLY A 511 15.80 25.13 1.16
C GLY A 511 15.35 25.55 -0.24
N ASP A 512 16.28 25.69 -1.21
CA ASP A 512 15.93 25.81 -2.63
C ASP A 512 15.48 24.44 -3.18
N PHE A 513 14.55 24.42 -4.12
CA PHE A 513 14.10 23.18 -4.76
C PHE A 513 15.24 22.47 -5.50
N LEU A 514 15.23 21.15 -5.48
CA LEU A 514 16.18 20.34 -6.22
C LEU A 514 16.03 20.60 -7.73
N PRO A 515 17.13 20.80 -8.47
CA PRO A 515 17.07 20.95 -9.91
C PRO A 515 16.61 19.64 -10.56
N VAL A 516 15.93 19.75 -11.70
CA VAL A 516 15.29 18.64 -12.42
C VAL A 516 16.19 17.40 -12.61
N HIS A 517 17.48 17.60 -12.88
CA HIS A 517 18.47 16.52 -13.10
C HIS A 517 18.95 15.81 -11.81
N LYS A 518 18.58 16.31 -10.63
CA LYS A 518 18.86 15.68 -9.33
C LYS A 518 17.67 14.91 -8.77
N LEU A 519 16.50 15.03 -9.38
CA LEU A 519 15.32 14.25 -8.99
C LEU A 519 15.56 12.77 -9.28
N PRO A 520 15.07 11.85 -8.42
CA PRO A 520 15.35 10.43 -8.55
C PRO A 520 14.73 9.83 -9.83
N ALA A 521 15.50 9.00 -10.54
CA ALA A 521 15.07 8.39 -11.79
C ALA A 521 14.06 7.25 -11.57
N GLN A 522 14.36 6.29 -10.69
CA GLN A 522 13.46 5.17 -10.38
C GLN A 522 12.42 5.59 -9.32
N CYS A 523 11.56 6.53 -9.68
CA CYS A 523 10.62 7.17 -8.77
C CYS A 523 9.28 7.51 -9.45
N LEU A 524 8.21 7.48 -8.66
CA LEU A 524 6.98 8.22 -8.86
C LEU A 524 7.14 9.64 -8.32
N LEU A 525 7.30 10.59 -9.24
CA LEU A 525 7.32 12.01 -8.93
C LEU A 525 5.92 12.60 -9.01
N MET A 526 5.51 13.30 -7.95
CA MET A 526 4.27 14.06 -7.89
C MET A 526 4.57 15.49 -7.40
N ILE A 527 3.71 16.46 -7.72
CA ILE A 527 3.81 17.81 -7.14
C ILE A 527 3.29 17.79 -5.69
N ALA A 528 2.08 17.28 -5.55
CA ALA A 528 1.35 17.11 -4.31
C ALA A 528 0.73 15.70 -4.24
N ASN A 529 0.28 15.29 -3.05
CA ASN A 529 -0.52 14.08 -2.82
C ASN A 529 -1.81 14.46 -2.07
N HIS A 530 -2.55 13.48 -1.53
CA HIS A 530 -3.80 13.73 -0.83
C HIS A 530 -3.64 14.35 0.58
N ASP A 531 -2.43 14.33 1.15
CA ASP A 531 -2.13 14.82 2.51
C ASP A 531 -1.61 16.26 2.56
N VAL A 532 -1.22 16.80 1.39
CA VAL A 532 -0.78 18.20 1.25
C VAL A 532 -1.84 19.00 0.50
N PRO A 533 -1.90 20.33 0.68
CA PRO A 533 -2.85 21.15 -0.06
C PRO A 533 -2.63 21.04 -1.57
N PRO A 534 -3.72 21.02 -2.37
CA PRO A 534 -3.63 21.17 -3.81
C PRO A 534 -2.90 22.46 -4.16
N PHE A 535 -2.25 22.50 -5.32
CA PHE A 535 -1.36 23.57 -5.72
C PHE A 535 -2.02 24.95 -5.71
N THR A 536 -3.26 25.05 -6.21
CA THR A 536 -4.01 26.32 -6.18
C THR A 536 -4.20 26.81 -4.76
N GLY A 537 -4.69 25.95 -3.85
CA GLY A 537 -4.84 26.30 -2.44
C GLY A 537 -3.52 26.67 -1.75
N TRP A 538 -2.43 25.96 -2.08
CA TRP A 538 -1.08 26.28 -1.59
C TRP A 538 -0.58 27.64 -2.13
N TRP A 539 -0.76 27.92 -3.41
CA TRP A 539 -0.31 29.17 -4.02
C TRP A 539 -1.07 30.38 -3.48
N GLN A 540 -2.37 30.21 -3.19
CA GLN A 540 -3.26 31.26 -2.70
C GLN A 540 -3.29 31.39 -1.17
N HIS A 541 -2.58 30.51 -0.45
CA HIS A 541 -2.54 30.43 1.02
C HIS A 541 -3.88 30.01 1.65
N ASP A 542 -4.77 29.42 0.85
CA ASP A 542 -6.07 28.93 1.32
C ASP A 542 -5.91 27.84 2.37
N ASP A 543 -4.88 27.00 2.27
CA ASP A 543 -4.60 25.95 3.25
C ASP A 543 -4.29 26.50 4.65
N ILE A 544 -3.58 27.64 4.72
CA ILE A 544 -3.29 28.32 5.98
C ILE A 544 -4.57 28.98 6.52
N ALA A 545 -5.35 29.64 5.65
CA ALA A 545 -6.63 30.24 6.01
C ALA A 545 -7.66 29.19 6.49
N ILE A 546 -7.69 28.02 5.85
CA ILE A 546 -8.51 26.87 6.23
C ILE A 546 -8.06 26.35 7.59
N LYS A 547 -6.77 26.10 7.82
CA LYS A 547 -6.27 25.67 9.14
C LYS A 547 -6.66 26.65 10.25
N LEU A 548 -6.57 27.96 10.00
CA LEU A 548 -7.01 28.98 10.95
C LEU A 548 -8.54 28.95 11.17
N LYS A 549 -9.34 28.83 10.10
CA LYS A 549 -10.81 28.72 10.15
C LYS A 549 -11.27 27.54 10.99
N TYR A 550 -10.58 26.40 10.87
CA TYR A 550 -10.85 25.17 11.61
C TYR A 550 -10.13 25.11 12.96
N GLN A 551 -9.50 26.20 13.40
CA GLN A 551 -8.82 26.32 14.70
C GLN A 551 -7.70 25.29 14.92
N LEU A 552 -7.09 24.83 13.83
CA LEU A 552 -5.93 23.93 13.85
C LEU A 552 -4.63 24.66 14.12
N ILE A 553 -4.62 25.97 13.87
CA ILE A 553 -3.52 26.89 14.17
C ILE A 553 -4.08 28.19 14.76
N ASP A 554 -3.24 28.92 15.48
CA ASP A 554 -3.55 30.26 15.96
C ASP A 554 -3.11 31.36 14.97
N ASN A 555 -3.40 32.62 15.30
CA ASN A 555 -3.04 33.77 14.46
C ASN A 555 -1.52 34.01 14.35
N VAL A 556 -0.76 33.62 15.38
CA VAL A 556 0.70 33.78 15.39
C VAL A 556 1.31 32.75 14.43
N GLN A 557 0.90 31.50 14.54
CA GLN A 557 1.27 30.41 13.64
C GLN A 557 0.84 30.71 12.20
N SER A 558 -0.37 31.24 11.99
CA SER A 558 -0.84 31.64 10.65
C SER A 558 0.05 32.70 10.00
N THR A 559 0.48 33.71 10.77
CA THR A 559 1.41 34.74 10.29
C THR A 559 2.77 34.13 9.94
N GLN A 560 3.32 33.28 10.81
CA GLN A 560 4.60 32.60 10.57
C GLN A 560 4.55 31.70 9.33
N LEU A 561 3.48 30.93 9.15
CA LEU A 561 3.31 30.06 7.98
C LEU A 561 3.14 30.88 6.69
N THR A 562 2.47 32.03 6.75
CA THR A 562 2.32 32.96 5.61
C THR A 562 3.68 33.52 5.19
N ASP A 563 4.51 33.96 6.15
CA ASP A 563 5.85 34.47 5.88
C ASP A 563 6.75 33.36 5.27
N GLN A 564 6.72 32.15 5.84
CA GLN A 564 7.43 30.99 5.30
C GLN A 564 6.96 30.65 3.88
N ARG A 565 5.65 30.69 3.63
CA ARG A 565 5.06 30.43 2.30
C ARG A 565 5.57 31.43 1.27
N ALA A 566 5.67 32.72 1.61
CA ALA A 566 6.18 33.74 0.70
C ALA A 566 7.62 33.44 0.25
N ASP A 567 8.48 33.02 1.19
CA ASP A 567 9.84 32.58 0.87
C ASP A 567 9.85 31.35 -0.04
N GLU A 568 9.02 30.34 0.26
CA GLU A 568 8.91 29.13 -0.56
C GLU A 568 8.43 29.42 -1.98
N GLN A 569 7.45 30.31 -2.15
CA GLN A 569 6.97 30.72 -3.47
C GLN A 569 8.06 31.42 -4.29
N ILE A 570 8.88 32.27 -3.66
CA ILE A 570 10.03 32.91 -4.33
C ILE A 570 11.03 31.85 -4.81
N ARG A 571 11.31 30.83 -3.99
CA ARG A 571 12.23 29.73 -4.36
C ARG A 571 11.64 28.88 -5.49
N LEU A 572 10.34 28.61 -5.47
CA LEU A 572 9.65 27.91 -6.54
C LEU A 572 9.73 28.68 -7.86
N LEU A 573 9.46 29.99 -7.83
CA LEU A 573 9.58 30.84 -9.02
C LEU A 573 11.01 30.90 -9.54
N ARG A 574 12.02 30.94 -8.65
CA ARG A 574 13.44 30.86 -9.05
C ARG A 574 13.72 29.55 -9.79
N PHE A 575 13.25 28.42 -9.26
CA PHE A 575 13.37 27.11 -9.91
C PHE A 575 12.72 27.10 -11.30
N ILE A 576 11.46 27.54 -11.41
CA ILE A 576 10.72 27.55 -12.68
C ILE A 576 11.39 28.48 -13.70
N ASN A 577 11.70 29.71 -13.30
CA ASN A 577 12.28 30.71 -14.19
C ASN A 577 13.67 30.30 -14.69
N ALA A 578 14.49 29.68 -13.83
CA ALA A 578 15.80 29.16 -14.21
C ALA A 578 15.70 27.95 -15.17
N THR A 579 14.69 27.09 -14.98
CA THR A 579 14.53 25.85 -15.75
C THR A 579 13.87 26.11 -17.12
N ALA A 580 12.78 26.88 -17.15
CA ALA A 580 11.98 27.12 -18.35
C ALA A 580 12.35 28.43 -19.09
N GLY A 581 13.25 29.26 -18.54
CA GLY A 581 13.57 30.57 -19.11
C GLY A 581 12.41 31.58 -19.05
N LEU A 582 11.48 31.38 -18.12
CA LEU A 582 10.30 32.23 -17.91
C LEU A 582 10.61 33.40 -16.96
N LYS A 583 9.64 34.30 -16.81
CA LYS A 583 9.68 35.45 -15.88
C LYS A 583 8.39 35.52 -15.05
N LEU A 584 8.02 34.42 -14.44
CA LEU A 584 6.91 34.36 -13.50
C LEU A 584 7.27 35.12 -12.22
N THR A 585 6.25 35.69 -11.58
CA THR A 585 6.39 36.49 -10.35
C THR A 585 5.38 36.02 -9.31
N ILE A 586 5.46 36.55 -8.09
CA ILE A 586 4.49 36.25 -7.03
C ILE A 586 3.05 36.68 -7.38
N HIS A 587 2.90 37.57 -8.37
CA HIS A 587 1.61 38.04 -8.87
C HIS A 587 1.08 37.22 -10.05
N SER A 588 1.83 36.21 -10.51
CA SER A 588 1.35 35.26 -11.52
C SER A 588 0.22 34.40 -10.93
N ASP A 589 -0.78 34.10 -11.74
CA ASP A 589 -1.89 33.25 -11.34
C ASP A 589 -1.42 31.79 -11.10
N ALA A 590 -2.13 31.08 -10.22
CA ALA A 590 -1.76 29.73 -9.81
C ALA A 590 -1.67 28.76 -10.99
N LYS A 591 -2.60 28.85 -11.95
CA LYS A 591 -2.66 27.99 -13.14
C LYS A 591 -1.43 28.14 -14.04
N SER A 592 -1.00 29.37 -14.28
CA SER A 592 0.22 29.66 -15.03
C SER A 592 1.47 29.11 -14.34
N VAL A 593 1.56 29.27 -13.01
CA VAL A 593 2.71 28.75 -12.23
C VAL A 593 2.71 27.23 -12.21
N TYR A 594 1.55 26.61 -11.98
CA TYR A 594 1.38 25.16 -12.02
C TYR A 594 1.74 24.59 -13.39
N GLY A 595 1.19 25.16 -14.47
CA GLY A 595 1.46 24.69 -15.83
C GLY A 595 2.94 24.75 -16.19
N ALA A 596 3.66 25.80 -15.75
CA ALA A 596 5.10 25.91 -15.94
C ALA A 596 5.89 24.92 -15.07
N LEU A 597 5.48 24.74 -13.81
CA LEU A 597 6.08 23.76 -12.91
C LEU A 597 5.93 22.33 -13.46
N SER A 598 4.72 21.93 -13.84
CA SER A 598 4.41 20.61 -14.39
C SER A 598 5.21 20.31 -15.65
N GLN A 599 5.42 21.29 -16.53
CA GLN A 599 6.29 21.14 -17.70
C GLN A 599 7.79 20.99 -17.32
N CYS A 600 8.27 21.75 -16.33
CA CYS A 600 9.64 21.59 -15.82
C CYS A 600 9.87 20.18 -15.27
N LEU A 601 8.93 19.69 -14.45
CA LEU A 601 9.02 18.36 -13.82
C LEU A 601 8.80 17.23 -14.81
N ALA A 602 7.97 17.42 -15.83
CA ALA A 602 7.84 16.47 -16.93
C ALA A 602 9.20 16.20 -17.62
N GLY A 603 10.09 17.19 -17.66
CA GLY A 603 11.45 17.06 -18.18
C GLY A 603 12.41 16.23 -17.32
N SER A 604 12.03 15.84 -16.09
CA SER A 604 12.89 15.08 -15.18
C SER A 604 13.18 13.67 -15.65
N ASP A 605 14.21 13.06 -15.07
CA ASP A 605 14.57 11.66 -15.33
C ASP A 605 13.69 10.65 -14.57
N SER A 606 12.78 11.13 -13.74
CA SER A 606 11.80 10.29 -13.02
C SER A 606 10.98 9.49 -14.02
N ARG A 607 10.97 8.17 -13.85
CA ARG A 607 10.32 7.22 -14.75
C ARG A 607 8.80 7.28 -14.67
N LEU A 608 8.23 7.60 -13.51
CA LEU A 608 6.80 7.83 -13.35
C LEU A 608 6.58 9.30 -12.94
N PHE A 609 5.69 10.01 -13.63
CA PHE A 609 5.29 11.38 -13.27
C PHE A 609 3.76 11.46 -13.25
N ALA A 610 3.19 11.80 -12.09
CA ALA A 610 1.75 11.92 -11.93
C ALA A 610 1.31 13.36 -11.69
N LEU A 611 0.31 13.80 -12.45
CA LEU A 611 -0.49 14.98 -12.14
C LEU A 611 -1.59 14.60 -11.17
N GLN A 612 -1.99 15.49 -10.26
CA GLN A 612 -3.19 15.27 -9.47
C GLN A 612 -4.41 15.88 -10.16
N ILE A 613 -5.53 15.16 -10.17
CA ILE A 613 -6.77 15.70 -10.73
C ILE A 613 -7.27 16.93 -9.96
N ASP A 614 -7.04 16.98 -8.65
CA ASP A 614 -7.32 18.13 -7.79
C ASP A 614 -6.64 19.41 -8.28
N ASP A 615 -5.38 19.32 -8.73
CA ASP A 615 -4.65 20.46 -9.25
C ASP A 615 -5.18 20.89 -10.63
N LEU A 616 -5.52 19.92 -11.49
CA LEU A 616 -6.11 20.19 -12.81
C LEU A 616 -7.49 20.83 -12.71
N ASP A 617 -8.24 20.52 -11.66
CA ASP A 617 -9.54 21.11 -11.32
C ASP A 617 -9.40 22.37 -10.44
N GLU A 618 -8.18 22.85 -10.22
CA GLU A 618 -7.85 24.07 -9.49
C GLU A 618 -8.45 24.11 -8.07
N GLN A 619 -8.48 22.96 -7.38
CA GLN A 619 -9.08 22.84 -6.05
C GLN A 619 -8.35 23.71 -5.00
N GLN A 620 -9.14 24.39 -4.16
CA GLN A 620 -8.63 25.18 -3.04
C GLN A 620 -8.61 24.39 -1.73
N TYR A 621 -9.56 23.47 -1.59
CA TYR A 621 -9.75 22.70 -0.36
C TYR A 621 -8.96 21.38 -0.44
N PRO A 622 -8.18 21.03 0.60
CA PRO A 622 -7.56 19.72 0.65
C PRO A 622 -8.61 18.62 0.84
N VAL A 623 -8.33 17.43 0.31
CA VAL A 623 -9.12 16.23 0.61
C VAL A 623 -8.88 15.72 2.02
N ASN A 624 -7.66 15.90 2.55
CA ASN A 624 -7.29 15.50 3.91
C ASN A 624 -6.36 16.55 4.54
N ILE A 625 -6.50 16.75 5.86
CA ILE A 625 -5.54 17.47 6.67
C ILE A 625 -4.99 16.49 7.72
N PRO A 626 -3.74 16.01 7.59
CA PRO A 626 -3.14 15.11 8.54
C PRO A 626 -3.21 15.63 9.99
N GLY A 627 -3.45 14.73 10.93
CA GLY A 627 -3.60 15.06 12.35
C GLY A 627 -4.98 15.58 12.74
N THR A 628 -5.99 15.48 11.86
CA THR A 628 -7.39 15.81 12.17
C THR A 628 -8.29 14.58 12.03
N ASP A 629 -9.35 14.53 12.83
CA ASP A 629 -10.45 13.58 12.73
C ASP A 629 -11.74 14.31 12.36
N LYS A 630 -12.46 14.84 13.35
CA LYS A 630 -13.76 15.52 13.18
C LYS A 630 -13.64 17.02 12.98
N GLU A 631 -12.44 17.57 13.12
CA GLU A 631 -12.18 18.99 12.98
C GLU A 631 -12.40 19.43 11.53
N TYR A 632 -11.89 18.69 10.55
CA TYR A 632 -12.04 18.97 9.12
C TYR A 632 -12.83 17.85 8.42
N PRO A 633 -13.66 18.14 7.39
CA PRO A 633 -14.37 17.12 6.62
C PRO A 633 -13.44 16.33 5.68
N ASN A 634 -12.50 15.57 6.27
CA ASN A 634 -11.55 14.73 5.54
C ASN A 634 -12.28 13.70 4.67
N TRP A 635 -11.69 13.36 3.52
CA TRP A 635 -12.16 12.31 2.60
C TRP A 635 -13.56 12.55 2.02
N ARG A 636 -14.02 13.80 1.98
CA ARG A 636 -15.40 14.13 1.55
C ARG A 636 -15.49 15.12 0.41
N ARG A 637 -14.48 15.96 0.17
CA ARG A 637 -14.54 17.00 -0.86
C ARG A 637 -14.76 16.39 -2.25
N VAL A 638 -15.78 16.83 -2.99
CA VAL A 638 -15.99 16.48 -4.41
C VAL A 638 -15.33 17.49 -5.34
N LEU A 639 -14.94 17.06 -6.54
CA LEU A 639 -14.44 17.94 -7.60
C LEU A 639 -15.51 18.94 -8.03
N THR A 640 -15.07 20.06 -8.59
CA THR A 640 -15.95 21.14 -9.07
C THR A 640 -16.49 20.84 -10.47
N HIS A 641 -15.65 20.31 -11.36
CA HIS A 641 -16.00 20.00 -12.75
C HIS A 641 -16.03 18.50 -13.02
N THR A 642 -16.64 18.09 -14.14
CA THR A 642 -16.57 16.69 -14.61
C THR A 642 -15.19 16.36 -15.17
N CYS A 643 -14.87 15.07 -15.33
CA CYS A 643 -13.57 14.66 -15.88
C CYS A 643 -13.35 15.24 -17.29
N GLU A 644 -14.39 15.24 -18.13
CA GLU A 644 -14.33 15.78 -19.50
C GLU A 644 -14.04 17.28 -19.50
N GLU A 645 -14.69 18.04 -18.61
CA GLU A 645 -14.44 19.48 -18.44
C GLU A 645 -13.01 19.76 -17.98
N ILE A 646 -12.51 18.99 -17.00
CA ILE A 646 -11.14 19.11 -16.49
C ILE A 646 -10.13 18.86 -17.62
N PHE A 647 -10.31 17.79 -18.39
CA PHE A 647 -9.42 17.46 -19.51
C PHE A 647 -9.49 18.52 -20.62
N ALA A 648 -10.69 18.97 -20.99
CA ALA A 648 -10.87 20.03 -21.98
C ALA A 648 -10.17 21.34 -21.55
N ASN A 649 -10.32 21.74 -20.28
CA ASN A 649 -9.72 22.95 -19.72
C ASN A 649 -8.19 22.88 -19.62
N ASN A 650 -7.61 21.67 -19.66
CA ASN A 650 -6.17 21.42 -19.51
C ASN A 650 -5.52 20.80 -20.76
N ALA A 651 -6.25 20.67 -21.87
CA ALA A 651 -5.78 19.94 -23.07
C ALA A 651 -4.42 20.43 -23.58
N THR A 652 -4.17 21.74 -23.55
CA THR A 652 -2.87 22.32 -23.96
C THR A 652 -1.73 21.91 -23.04
N LEU A 653 -1.96 21.91 -21.72
CA LEU A 653 -0.96 21.51 -20.73
C LEU A 653 -0.65 20.02 -20.86
N LEU A 654 -1.69 19.18 -20.97
CA LEU A 654 -1.55 17.73 -21.12
C LEU A 654 -0.77 17.36 -22.39
N ALA A 655 -1.05 18.02 -23.52
CA ALA A 655 -0.31 17.82 -24.76
C ALA A 655 1.16 18.24 -24.65
N ALA A 656 1.45 19.35 -23.96
CA ALA A 656 2.82 19.78 -23.72
C ALA A 656 3.60 18.78 -22.86
N ILE A 657 2.98 18.25 -21.80
CA ILE A 657 3.58 17.23 -20.94
C ILE A 657 3.83 15.93 -21.70
N ASP A 658 2.87 15.44 -22.50
CA ASP A 658 3.05 14.25 -23.33
C ASP A 658 4.24 14.40 -24.29
N SER A 659 4.34 15.54 -24.96
CA SER A 659 5.47 15.85 -25.85
C SER A 659 6.81 15.83 -25.11
N ILE A 660 6.91 16.46 -23.93
CA ILE A 660 8.15 16.50 -23.15
C ILE A 660 8.56 15.10 -22.68
N ARG A 661 7.59 14.28 -22.27
CA ARG A 661 7.85 12.96 -21.66
C ARG A 661 8.27 11.92 -22.69
N LYS A 662 7.76 12.01 -23.92
CA LYS A 662 8.07 11.05 -24.99
C LYS A 662 9.29 11.40 -25.85
N GLY A 663 9.75 12.65 -25.81
CA GLY A 663 10.89 13.12 -26.60
C GLY A 663 10.46 13.67 -27.95
#